data_AF-A0A7V9JUB9-F1
#
_entry.id   AF-A0A7V9JUB9-F1
#
_cell.length_a   1.000
_cell.length_b   1.000
_cell.length_c   1.000
_cell.angle_alpha   90.00
_cell.angle_beta   90.00
_cell.angle_gamma   90.00
#
_symmetry.space_group_name_H-M   'P 1'
#
loop_
_entity.id
_entity.type
_entity.pdbx_description
1 polymer ?
#
loop_
_entity_poly.entity_id
_entity_poly.type
_entity_poly.pdbx_seq_one_letter_code
_entity_poly.pdbx_strand_id
1 'polypeptide(L)'
;MAALIIPAALQADDGVFVVPPAPHEVEFGFSGESQADRDRVTAINAGASEMVVSWMTPNGAQLEKGDRMMEFDTGIISRTVPVLAADLEAEERRLVVGDLRMDSQMHDLVDEQESLRGELASCRAAIASASTVDTGRIAMLKAAFDLALLRADAAEGALERARVLHQGGQSSDQDLAASEQAAALARIDCRVPELVWKRAEGRVDTFTIDRLRLRERQLRAQLGLDDEDRVLPDEGINARIAAARKQQLRQHDSNALQRDKISLNHHVALRDAFDHTPIDWIEITGAVSLKVNFQPRDAQTPAGFLPDTGGAFDEARGYGWLEDATADMRANAADGKPGSSLALVQKQNTWRAGIPDGVYHVKIGLGDRVDWDGAVVRLASGLGPTRGANHESAQQGALFVSRRINAKEFPTAEADIAVVDGRLDVIVGDTCDRAVRAPDRGLAVHREWMRVGSRTHSPSSPVTYFMDPRHVSVRARIHQDLVPLVRAKSAPVVADSGPTVTAEAAQRRLATAQVAVRTPGGDRLIGDIKAVSNQPVALSRAPQAWTEGNRSRDLVANEVEIAFAPEDAAKLRAGEEVSCLCRITLPTGMVALPAHLVAMVDNRSWVQESGARSPREVTAFRIGTKTVVLAGVAPGVRLIPPDDPTSAISERSIPGRVKAGTRTPVVLSKSWGRIKDMVEDGARVTKGDVLITLVNPSLEDQVLSLEQDKKKANHAYQLAAETRQVKSVQAGIDHKSKVLTEKLAHLALSEALEIDPLVTARADAVTERSRLLAEDSARRLEASQALQKYDQNRFAVAVTEAARAEISARAAALDQAAAARDRDWFALRERVHAWQDALNELSMREAAFALARTEEQVAALTAKLRLAQALEGNWAERQFNEVKQMRAPATGRLFYKAGWNDQANTTSKYQRDFPVWGGQPIAEILDMSQLSFEAEFPESLYRLVKEGMAVSVRFPQFNNRRLEGTVGTIGKAFTRPSEGRDTDERGGSIAIDRVFTVTVSFATPPELQDVLVPGTKGALVLP
;
A
#
# COMPACT_ATOMS: atom_id res chain seq x y z
N MET A 1 16.77 -25.45 -48.10
CA MET A 1 17.05 -25.64 -49.54
C MET A 1 16.05 -26.63 -50.13
N ALA A 2 14.81 -26.20 -50.38
CA ALA A 2 13.90 -26.93 -51.26
C ALA A 2 14.10 -26.37 -52.67
N ALA A 3 14.54 -27.21 -53.60
CA ALA A 3 14.61 -26.86 -55.00
C ALA A 3 13.21 -26.42 -55.44
N LEU A 4 13.06 -25.13 -55.71
CA LEU A 4 11.93 -24.60 -56.47
C LEU A 4 12.04 -25.23 -57.85
N ILE A 5 11.36 -26.35 -58.06
CA ILE A 5 11.05 -26.82 -59.40
C ILE A 5 10.13 -25.75 -59.96
N ILE A 6 10.72 -24.75 -60.62
CA ILE A 6 10.00 -23.89 -61.55
C ILE A 6 9.50 -24.86 -62.62
N PRO A 7 8.19 -25.13 -62.72
CA PRO A 7 7.70 -25.88 -63.86
C PRO A 7 8.11 -25.07 -65.07
N ALA A 8 8.78 -25.72 -66.03
CA ALA A 8 9.23 -25.13 -67.28
C ALA A 8 8.22 -24.09 -67.75
N ALA A 9 8.59 -22.82 -67.60
CA ALA A 9 7.79 -21.73 -68.11
C ALA A 9 7.68 -21.99 -69.61
N LEU A 10 6.44 -22.20 -70.06
CA LEU A 10 6.07 -22.00 -71.45
C LEU A 10 6.52 -20.59 -71.82
N GLN A 11 7.75 -20.46 -72.33
CA GLN A 11 8.12 -19.38 -73.23
C GLN A 11 7.29 -19.59 -74.49
N ALA A 12 6.06 -19.07 -74.46
CA ALA A 12 5.27 -18.89 -75.66
C ALA A 12 5.78 -17.63 -76.35
N ASP A 13 6.52 -17.81 -77.44
CA ASP A 13 7.15 -16.76 -78.24
C ASP A 13 6.15 -15.81 -78.96
N ASP A 14 4.84 -15.92 -78.72
CA ASP A 14 3.82 -15.10 -79.40
C ASP A 14 2.64 -14.67 -78.49
N GLY A 15 2.76 -14.79 -77.16
CA GLY A 15 1.65 -14.42 -76.25
C GLY A 15 0.42 -15.34 -76.33
N VAL A 16 0.56 -16.55 -76.89
CA VAL A 16 -0.49 -17.56 -77.05
C VAL A 16 -0.38 -18.67 -75.99
N PHE A 17 -1.47 -18.98 -75.29
CA PHE A 17 -1.54 -20.01 -74.24
C PHE A 17 -2.37 -21.23 -74.67
N VAL A 18 -1.86 -22.46 -74.50
CA VAL A 18 -2.58 -23.71 -74.85
C VAL A 18 -3.27 -24.31 -73.63
N VAL A 19 -4.55 -24.64 -73.76
CA VAL A 19 -5.39 -25.18 -72.68
C VAL A 19 -5.02 -26.64 -72.37
N PRO A 20 -4.64 -27.00 -71.12
CA PRO A 20 -4.25 -28.36 -70.76
C PRO A 20 -5.44 -29.35 -70.67
N PRO A 21 -5.21 -30.68 -70.73
CA PRO A 21 -6.25 -31.71 -70.54
C PRO A 21 -6.63 -31.95 -69.07
N ALA A 22 -7.91 -32.29 -68.80
CA ALA A 22 -8.47 -32.58 -67.47
C ALA A 22 -8.05 -33.97 -66.93
N PRO A 23 -8.05 -34.22 -65.59
CA PRO A 23 -8.48 -33.34 -64.50
C PRO A 23 -7.43 -32.29 -64.11
N HIS A 24 -7.90 -31.14 -63.63
CA HIS A 24 -7.05 -30.05 -63.14
C HIS A 24 -7.16 -29.92 -61.63
N GLU A 25 -6.02 -29.86 -60.95
CA GLU A 25 -5.97 -29.42 -59.56
C GLU A 25 -5.66 -27.92 -59.53
N VAL A 26 -6.45 -27.18 -58.76
CA VAL A 26 -6.13 -25.80 -58.41
C VAL A 26 -5.80 -25.74 -56.94
N GLU A 27 -4.65 -25.15 -56.65
CA GLU A 27 -4.20 -24.89 -55.30
C GLU A 27 -4.22 -23.39 -55.04
N PHE A 28 -4.63 -23.02 -53.84
CA PHE A 28 -4.42 -21.67 -53.33
C PHE A 28 -3.92 -21.76 -51.89
N GLY A 29 -2.94 -20.92 -51.60
CA GLY A 29 -2.33 -20.83 -50.28
C GLY A 29 -2.73 -19.56 -49.57
N PHE A 30 -2.76 -19.62 -48.25
CA PHE A 30 -2.87 -18.47 -47.37
C PHE A 30 -2.07 -18.74 -46.09
N SER A 31 -1.73 -17.68 -45.35
CA SER A 31 -1.01 -17.83 -44.09
C SER A 31 -1.98 -17.94 -42.92
N GLY A 32 -1.58 -18.72 -41.92
CA GLY A 32 -2.22 -18.78 -40.64
C GLY A 32 -1.22 -18.69 -39.51
N GLU A 33 -1.76 -18.58 -38.31
CA GLU A 33 -1.01 -18.67 -37.07
C GLU A 33 -1.77 -19.63 -36.18
N SER A 34 -1.08 -20.60 -35.62
CA SER A 34 -1.64 -21.43 -34.55
C SER A 34 -1.91 -20.54 -33.35
N GLN A 35 -3.14 -20.57 -32.84
CA GLN A 35 -3.56 -19.79 -31.70
C GLN A 35 -4.15 -20.69 -30.64
N ALA A 36 -3.87 -20.31 -29.39
CA ALA A 36 -4.61 -20.78 -28.25
C ALA A 36 -6.04 -20.24 -28.34
N ASP A 37 -7.05 -21.09 -28.12
CA ASP A 37 -8.40 -20.61 -27.84
C ASP A 37 -8.37 -19.84 -26.50
N ARG A 38 -8.37 -18.50 -26.57
CA ARG A 38 -8.25 -17.60 -25.41
C ARG A 38 -9.38 -17.77 -24.40
N ASP A 39 -10.54 -18.24 -24.83
CA ASP A 39 -11.67 -18.46 -23.92
C ASP A 39 -11.52 -19.76 -23.11
N ARG A 40 -10.52 -20.59 -23.46
CA ARG A 40 -10.22 -21.87 -22.82
C ARG A 40 -8.82 -21.93 -22.21
N VAL A 41 -8.18 -20.79 -21.98
CA VAL A 41 -6.90 -20.72 -21.27
C VAL A 41 -7.10 -20.39 -19.79
N THR A 42 -6.35 -21.09 -18.94
CA THR A 42 -6.22 -20.74 -17.53
C THR A 42 -5.07 -19.76 -17.37
N ALA A 43 -5.36 -18.55 -16.88
CA ALA A 43 -4.34 -17.56 -16.58
C ALA A 43 -3.56 -17.96 -15.32
N ILE A 44 -2.23 -18.08 -15.44
CA ILE A 44 -1.35 -18.40 -14.32
C ILE A 44 -0.47 -17.18 -14.03
N ASN A 45 -0.67 -16.57 -12.87
CA ASN A 45 0.10 -15.40 -12.44
C ASN A 45 1.29 -15.83 -11.56
N ALA A 46 2.25 -14.93 -11.40
CA ALA A 46 3.51 -15.23 -10.73
C ALA A 46 3.38 -15.58 -9.23
N GLY A 47 2.31 -15.15 -8.57
CA GLY A 47 2.15 -15.29 -7.12
C GLY A 47 2.76 -14.14 -6.32
N ALA A 48 3.90 -13.61 -6.77
CA ALA A 48 4.60 -12.49 -6.13
C ALA A 48 5.13 -11.45 -7.14
N SER A 49 5.37 -10.23 -6.66
CA SER A 49 6.08 -9.19 -7.40
C SER A 49 7.59 -9.28 -7.17
N GLU A 50 8.36 -8.62 -8.03
CA GLU A 50 9.82 -8.45 -7.89
C GLU A 50 10.67 -9.72 -8.03
N MET A 51 10.07 -10.80 -8.53
CA MET A 51 10.80 -12.00 -8.87
C MET A 51 11.39 -11.88 -10.27
N VAL A 52 12.54 -12.51 -10.50
CA VAL A 52 13.19 -12.56 -11.82
C VAL A 52 13.03 -13.95 -12.39
N VAL A 53 12.58 -14.08 -13.64
CA VAL A 53 12.49 -15.39 -14.29
C VAL A 53 13.90 -15.96 -14.48
N SER A 54 14.22 -17.05 -13.79
CA SER A 54 15.52 -17.72 -13.90
C SER A 54 15.51 -18.79 -15.00
N TRP A 55 14.36 -19.46 -15.17
CA TRP A 55 14.13 -20.47 -16.18
C TRP A 55 12.67 -20.48 -16.62
N MET A 56 12.40 -20.86 -17.86
CA MET A 56 11.05 -21.07 -18.38
C MET A 56 11.07 -22.16 -19.44
N THR A 57 9.98 -22.91 -19.52
CA THR A 57 9.80 -23.90 -20.58
C THR A 57 9.69 -23.21 -21.96
N PRO A 58 9.96 -23.90 -23.07
CA PRO A 58 9.68 -23.35 -24.40
C PRO A 58 8.19 -22.99 -24.56
N ASN A 59 7.89 -21.90 -25.25
CA ASN A 59 6.51 -21.54 -25.53
C ASN A 59 5.80 -22.65 -26.34
N GLY A 60 4.64 -23.09 -25.86
CA GLY A 60 3.90 -24.23 -26.42
C GLY A 60 4.39 -25.61 -25.95
N ALA A 61 5.26 -25.70 -24.93
CA ALA A 61 5.67 -26.98 -24.37
C ALA A 61 4.49 -27.73 -23.75
N GLN A 62 4.43 -29.04 -24.01
CA GLN A 62 3.47 -29.96 -23.39
C GLN A 62 3.99 -30.39 -22.02
N LEU A 63 3.15 -30.25 -21.01
CA LEU A 63 3.47 -30.44 -19.61
C LEU A 63 2.43 -31.36 -18.96
N GLU A 64 2.89 -32.19 -18.04
CA GLU A 64 2.04 -32.96 -17.13
C GLU A 64 1.74 -32.16 -15.85
N LYS A 65 0.73 -32.59 -15.08
CA LYS A 65 0.37 -31.94 -13.82
C LYS A 65 1.58 -31.85 -12.89
N GLY A 66 1.89 -30.63 -12.45
CA GLY A 66 2.99 -30.31 -11.54
C GLY A 66 4.31 -30.01 -12.20
N ASP A 67 4.44 -30.20 -13.52
CA ASP A 67 5.64 -29.80 -14.23
C ASP A 67 5.86 -28.31 -14.13
N ARG A 68 7.13 -27.92 -14.02
CA ARG A 68 7.54 -26.51 -13.91
C ARG A 68 7.32 -25.83 -15.25
N MET A 69 6.51 -24.77 -15.26
CA MET A 69 6.36 -23.88 -16.42
C MET A 69 7.42 -22.78 -16.40
N MET A 70 7.72 -22.27 -15.20
CA MET A 70 8.60 -21.15 -14.99
C MET A 70 9.18 -21.21 -13.58
N GLU A 71 10.47 -20.95 -13.46
CA GLU A 71 11.18 -20.80 -12.19
C GLU A 71 11.57 -19.34 -11.99
N PHE A 72 11.64 -18.95 -10.73
CA PHE A 72 11.97 -17.61 -10.35
C PHE A 72 13.19 -17.58 -9.42
N ASP A 73 14.13 -16.69 -9.72
CA ASP A 73 15.11 -16.23 -8.76
C ASP A 73 14.43 -15.25 -7.80
N THR A 74 14.28 -15.68 -6.55
CA THR A 74 13.71 -14.89 -5.46
C THR A 74 14.79 -14.21 -4.63
N GLY A 75 16.06 -14.22 -5.07
CA GLY A 75 17.23 -13.70 -4.35
C GLY A 75 17.11 -12.27 -3.83
N ILE A 76 16.24 -11.44 -4.42
CA ILE A 76 15.92 -10.10 -3.91
C ILE A 76 15.00 -10.20 -2.68
N ILE A 77 13.93 -10.99 -2.76
CA ILE A 77 12.91 -11.16 -1.71
C ILE A 77 13.45 -12.06 -0.58
N SER A 78 14.15 -13.14 -0.90
CA SER A 78 14.71 -14.04 0.11
C SER A 78 15.75 -13.35 1.01
N ARG A 79 16.41 -12.30 0.52
CA ARG A 79 17.29 -11.44 1.34
C ARG A 79 16.53 -10.53 2.31
N THR A 80 15.25 -10.21 2.06
CA THR A 80 14.45 -9.39 2.98
C THR A 80 13.82 -10.22 4.09
N VAL A 81 13.56 -11.52 3.87
CA VAL A 81 13.01 -12.43 4.89
C VAL A 81 13.81 -12.41 6.21
N PRO A 82 15.14 -12.65 6.25
CA PRO A 82 15.88 -12.63 7.51
C PRO A 82 15.95 -11.24 8.15
N VAL A 83 15.87 -10.17 7.34
CA VAL A 83 15.80 -8.79 7.85
C VAL A 83 14.46 -8.56 8.55
N LEU A 84 13.35 -8.95 7.92
CA LEU A 84 12.02 -8.82 8.51
C LEU A 84 11.82 -9.73 9.74
N ALA A 85 12.45 -10.91 9.75
CA ALA A 85 12.48 -11.77 10.92
C ALA A 85 13.24 -11.11 12.08
N ALA A 86 14.42 -10.53 11.81
CA ALA A 86 15.19 -9.78 12.80
C ALA A 86 14.45 -8.52 13.27
N ASP A 87 13.73 -7.83 12.40
CA ASP A 87 12.87 -6.68 12.75
C ASP A 87 11.70 -7.11 13.64
N LEU A 88 11.07 -8.26 13.35
CA LEU A 88 10.01 -8.81 14.19
C LEU A 88 10.54 -9.15 15.60
N GLU A 89 11.68 -9.83 15.67
CA GLU A 89 12.32 -10.16 16.96
C GLU A 89 12.77 -8.90 17.72
N ALA A 90 13.36 -7.93 17.02
CA ALA A 90 13.78 -6.66 17.62
C ALA A 90 12.59 -5.87 18.14
N GLU A 91 11.46 -5.87 17.41
CA GLU A 91 10.25 -5.23 17.87
C GLU A 91 9.64 -5.96 19.07
N GLU A 92 9.55 -7.31 19.06
CA GLU A 92 9.09 -8.09 20.22
C GLU A 92 9.93 -7.81 21.47
N ARG A 93 11.27 -7.76 21.35
CA ARG A 93 12.15 -7.37 22.45
C ARG A 93 11.91 -5.93 22.90
N ARG A 94 11.69 -4.99 21.97
CA ARG A 94 11.34 -3.60 22.28
C ARG A 94 10.01 -3.52 23.03
N LEU A 95 9.02 -4.34 22.66
CA LEU A 95 7.73 -4.40 23.36
C LEU A 95 7.92 -4.81 24.82
N VAL A 96 8.66 -5.91 25.05
CA VAL A 96 8.94 -6.39 26.42
C VAL A 96 9.67 -5.33 27.25
N VAL A 97 10.68 -4.66 26.70
CA VAL A 97 11.39 -3.57 27.41
C VAL A 97 10.47 -2.37 27.66
N GLY A 98 9.61 -2.05 26.70
CA GLY A 98 8.61 -0.99 26.83
C GLY A 98 7.62 -1.25 27.97
N ASP A 99 7.09 -2.47 28.03
CA ASP A 99 6.14 -2.91 29.06
C ASP A 99 6.80 -2.91 30.44
N LEU A 100 8.00 -3.48 30.58
CA LEU A 100 8.77 -3.46 31.82
C LEU A 100 9.07 -2.02 32.31
N ARG A 101 9.36 -1.09 31.40
CA ARG A 101 9.58 0.31 31.74
C ARG A 101 8.31 0.99 32.25
N MET A 102 7.17 0.73 31.61
CA MET A 102 5.88 1.29 32.04
C MET A 102 5.44 0.70 33.38
N ASP A 103 5.65 -0.60 33.60
CA ASP A 103 5.39 -1.25 34.87
C ASP A 103 6.27 -0.69 35.98
N SER A 104 7.57 -0.47 35.74
CA SER A 104 8.47 0.19 36.70
C SER A 104 7.98 1.59 37.04
N GLN A 105 7.60 2.40 36.04
CA GLN A 105 7.04 3.75 36.28
C GLN A 105 5.75 3.70 37.09
N MET A 106 4.90 2.69 36.87
CA MET A 106 3.68 2.50 37.64
C MET A 106 3.99 2.18 39.11
N HIS A 107 4.96 1.30 39.37
CA HIS A 107 5.40 0.98 40.72
C HIS A 107 5.97 2.22 41.43
N ASP A 108 6.84 3.00 40.78
CA ASP A 108 7.41 4.22 41.35
C ASP A 108 6.32 5.22 41.78
N LEU A 109 5.25 5.38 40.97
CA LEU A 109 4.13 6.26 41.31
C LEU A 109 3.27 5.73 42.47
N VAL A 110 3.15 4.41 42.60
CA VAL A 110 2.44 3.79 43.73
C VAL A 110 3.24 3.95 45.02
N ASP A 111 4.55 3.73 44.97
CA ASP A 111 5.44 3.92 46.12
C ASP A 111 5.46 5.39 46.59
N GLU A 112 5.50 6.34 45.65
CA GLU A 112 5.39 7.77 45.95
C GLU A 112 4.03 8.10 46.61
N GLN A 113 2.94 7.46 46.18
CA GLN A 113 1.61 7.62 46.81
C GLN A 113 1.61 7.10 48.25
N GLU A 114 2.22 5.95 48.52
CA GLU A 114 2.31 5.38 49.86
C GLU A 114 3.17 6.25 50.78
N SER A 115 4.31 6.75 50.30
CA SER A 115 5.17 7.69 51.04
C SER A 115 4.41 8.95 51.45
N LEU A 116 3.69 9.57 50.52
CA LEU A 116 2.89 10.78 50.79
C LEU A 116 1.76 10.52 51.80
N ARG A 117 1.13 9.33 51.78
CA ARG A 117 0.15 8.93 52.80
C ARG A 117 0.80 8.80 54.19
N GLY A 118 2.00 8.24 54.28
CA GLY A 118 2.77 8.15 55.52
C GLY A 118 3.12 9.52 56.09
N GLU A 119 3.53 10.47 55.25
CA GLU A 119 3.77 11.86 55.64
C GLU A 119 2.50 12.55 56.14
N LEU A 120 1.36 12.37 55.45
CA LEU A 120 0.08 12.95 55.84
C LEU A 120 -0.36 12.44 57.23
N ALA A 121 -0.24 11.14 57.49
CA ALA A 121 -0.53 10.54 58.78
C ALA A 121 0.35 11.12 59.90
N SER A 122 1.66 11.26 59.64
CA SER A 122 2.62 11.85 60.58
C SER A 122 2.30 13.32 60.87
N CYS A 123 1.93 14.09 59.84
CA CYS A 123 1.52 15.49 59.97
C CYS A 123 0.26 15.64 60.83
N ARG A 124 -0.74 14.76 60.65
CA ARG A 124 -1.96 14.74 61.48
C ARG A 124 -1.68 14.41 62.94
N ALA A 125 -0.81 13.43 63.19
CA ALA A 125 -0.39 13.09 64.54
C ALA A 125 0.30 14.29 65.22
N ALA A 126 1.13 15.03 64.48
CA ALA A 126 1.75 16.25 64.98
C ALA A 126 0.72 17.37 65.28
N ILE A 127 -0.30 17.56 64.42
CA ILE A 127 -1.40 18.52 64.69
C ILE A 127 -2.14 18.12 65.97
N ALA A 128 -2.49 16.85 66.12
CA ALA A 128 -3.19 16.34 67.30
C ALA A 128 -2.36 16.59 68.57
N SER A 129 -1.07 16.27 68.54
CA SER A 129 -0.15 16.50 69.67
C SER A 129 0.07 17.98 69.99
N ALA A 130 0.12 18.86 68.97
CA ALA A 130 0.26 20.31 69.18
C ALA A 130 -1.03 20.96 69.69
N SER A 131 -2.18 20.33 69.43
CA SER A 131 -3.51 20.80 69.86
C SER A 131 -3.84 20.41 71.30
N THR A 132 -3.17 19.40 71.87
CA THR A 132 -3.37 19.00 73.27
C THR A 132 -2.66 19.98 74.20
N VAL A 133 -3.45 20.71 74.98
CA VAL A 133 -2.96 21.58 76.05
C VAL A 133 -2.32 20.70 77.14
N ASP A 134 -1.02 20.89 77.40
CA ASP A 134 -0.30 20.18 78.46
C ASP A 134 -0.72 20.74 79.84
N THR A 135 -1.86 20.24 80.32
CA THR A 135 -2.44 20.61 81.62
C THR A 135 -1.49 20.35 82.78
N GLY A 136 -0.61 19.34 82.68
CA GLY A 136 0.42 19.05 83.67
C GLY A 136 1.49 20.14 83.74
N ARG A 137 2.00 20.57 82.59
CA ARG A 137 2.95 21.69 82.50
C ARG A 137 2.33 23.02 82.95
N ILE A 138 1.08 23.30 82.58
CA ILE A 138 0.38 24.51 83.04
C ILE A 138 0.23 24.49 84.56
N ALA A 139 -0.19 23.36 85.15
CA ALA A 139 -0.31 23.23 86.60
C ALA A 139 1.03 23.43 87.32
N MET A 140 2.12 22.88 86.78
CA MET A 140 3.47 23.08 87.33
C MET A 140 3.92 24.55 87.26
N LEU A 141 3.68 25.23 86.13
CA LEU A 141 4.04 26.63 85.95
C LEU A 141 3.20 27.56 86.84
N LYS A 142 1.91 27.25 87.01
CA LYS A 142 1.03 27.95 87.95
C LYS A 142 1.51 27.80 89.39
N ALA A 143 1.85 26.58 89.81
CA ALA A 143 2.40 26.34 91.13
C ALA A 143 3.71 27.11 91.39
N ALA A 144 4.56 27.26 90.36
CA ALA A 144 5.77 28.08 90.45
C ALA A 144 5.46 29.58 90.61
N PHE A 145 4.43 30.09 89.92
CA PHE A 145 3.95 31.45 90.10
C PHE A 145 3.32 31.67 91.49
N ASP A 146 2.43 30.76 91.93
CA ASP A 146 1.78 30.84 93.25
C ASP A 146 2.81 30.84 94.39
N LEU A 147 3.88 30.04 94.26
CA LEU A 147 4.99 30.03 95.23
C LEU A 147 5.76 31.36 95.23
N ALA A 148 5.99 31.96 94.06
CA ALA A 148 6.63 33.26 93.97
C ALA A 148 5.76 34.35 94.61
N LEU A 149 4.45 34.36 94.32
CA LEU A 149 3.48 35.29 94.87
C LEU A 149 3.42 35.21 96.40
N LEU A 150 3.38 33.99 96.95
CA LEU A 150 3.37 33.78 98.39
C LEU A 150 4.64 34.31 99.08
N ARG A 151 5.80 34.26 98.40
CA ARG A 151 7.04 34.88 98.90
C ARG A 151 6.98 36.40 98.86
N ALA A 152 6.36 37.00 97.84
CA ALA A 152 6.14 38.44 97.77
C ALA A 152 5.21 38.94 98.87
N ASP A 153 4.08 38.27 99.09
CA ASP A 153 3.14 38.60 100.17
C ASP A 153 3.81 38.49 101.55
N ALA A 154 4.62 37.45 101.77
CA ALA A 154 5.37 37.28 103.01
C ALA A 154 6.40 38.42 103.24
N ALA A 155 7.05 38.88 102.18
CA ALA A 155 8.00 40.01 102.23
C ALA A 155 7.29 41.34 102.48
N GLU A 156 6.11 41.58 101.88
CA GLU A 156 5.28 42.75 102.17
C GLU A 156 4.77 42.76 103.61
N GLY A 157 4.30 41.61 104.11
CA GLY A 157 3.91 41.48 105.51
C GLY A 157 5.09 41.72 106.46
N ALA A 158 6.31 41.35 106.07
CA ALA A 158 7.52 41.66 106.84
C ALA A 158 7.84 43.17 106.82
N LEU A 159 7.70 43.83 105.67
CA LEU A 159 7.83 45.27 105.55
C LEU A 159 6.82 46.02 106.43
N GLU A 160 5.56 45.61 106.41
CA GLU A 160 4.54 46.28 107.22
C GLU A 160 4.83 46.15 108.72
N ARG A 161 5.29 44.96 109.16
CA ARG A 161 5.80 44.77 110.52
C ARG A 161 7.01 45.66 110.82
N ALA A 162 7.97 45.78 109.91
CA ALA A 162 9.13 46.64 110.07
C ALA A 162 8.75 48.13 110.18
N ARG A 163 7.76 48.59 109.39
CA ARG A 163 7.20 49.96 109.48
C ARG A 163 6.59 50.24 110.84
N VAL A 164 5.77 49.32 111.35
CA VAL A 164 5.15 49.44 112.67
C VAL A 164 6.21 49.49 113.77
N LEU A 165 7.21 48.61 113.71
CA LEU A 165 8.30 48.59 114.70
C LEU A 165 9.18 49.86 114.62
N HIS A 166 9.42 50.39 113.42
CA HIS A 166 10.20 51.60 113.22
C HIS A 166 9.47 52.84 113.75
N GLN A 167 8.16 52.97 113.48
CA GLN A 167 7.33 54.04 114.07
C GLN A 167 7.28 53.98 115.60
N GLY A 168 7.38 52.77 116.18
CA GLY A 168 7.51 52.56 117.62
C GLY A 168 8.92 52.77 118.19
N GLY A 169 9.91 53.14 117.36
CA GLY A 169 11.32 53.31 117.76
C GLY A 169 12.05 51.99 118.08
N GLN A 170 11.46 50.85 117.77
CA GLN A 170 11.99 49.51 118.08
C GLN A 170 12.82 48.90 116.94
N SER A 171 12.86 49.56 115.79
CA SER A 171 13.56 49.10 114.59
C SER A 171 14.36 50.24 113.99
N SER A 172 15.55 49.94 113.48
CA SER A 172 16.40 50.95 112.86
C SER A 172 15.90 51.33 111.46
N ASP A 173 16.32 52.51 110.96
CA ASP A 173 16.10 52.90 109.56
C ASP A 173 16.66 51.84 108.57
N GLN A 174 17.72 51.12 108.98
CA GLN A 174 18.35 50.08 108.17
C GLN A 174 17.44 48.84 108.03
N ASP A 175 16.76 48.45 109.10
CA ASP A 175 15.84 47.29 109.09
C ASP A 175 14.58 47.58 108.24
N LEU A 176 14.10 48.83 108.29
CA LEU A 176 13.00 49.27 107.44
C LEU A 176 13.42 49.29 105.96
N ALA A 177 14.56 49.89 105.64
CA ALA A 177 15.09 49.93 104.28
C ALA A 177 15.36 48.53 103.70
N ALA A 178 15.90 47.61 104.52
CA ALA A 178 16.12 46.21 104.13
C ALA A 178 14.81 45.48 103.83
N SER A 179 13.76 45.75 104.62
CA SER A 179 12.43 45.16 104.40
C SER A 179 11.74 45.76 103.17
N GLU A 180 11.92 47.04 102.88
CA GLU A 180 11.39 47.70 101.66
C GLU A 180 12.03 47.12 100.40
N GLN A 181 13.34 46.90 100.44
CA GLN A 181 14.07 46.28 99.35
C GLN A 181 13.68 44.81 99.17
N ALA A 182 13.54 44.03 100.25
CA ALA A 182 13.13 42.63 100.17
C ALA A 182 11.73 42.49 99.55
N ALA A 183 10.78 43.36 99.92
CA ALA A 183 9.45 43.40 99.31
C ALA A 183 9.50 43.80 97.82
N ALA A 184 10.31 44.80 97.45
CA ALA A 184 10.48 45.21 96.06
C ALA A 184 11.08 44.10 95.18
N LEU A 185 12.11 43.39 95.67
CA LEU A 185 12.74 42.27 94.98
C LEU A 185 11.77 41.09 94.80
N ALA A 186 10.97 40.77 95.82
CA ALA A 186 10.02 39.67 95.74
C ALA A 186 8.89 39.95 94.73
N ARG A 187 8.42 41.21 94.60
CA ARG A 187 7.46 41.61 93.54
C ARG A 187 8.04 41.42 92.13
N ILE A 188 9.30 41.80 91.94
CA ILE A 188 10.00 41.65 90.65
C ILE A 188 10.13 40.16 90.29
N ASP A 189 10.49 39.32 91.27
CA ASP A 189 10.65 37.88 91.09
C ASP A 189 9.32 37.14 90.75
N CYS A 190 8.16 37.74 91.00
CA CYS A 190 6.85 37.19 90.61
C CYS A 190 6.49 37.40 89.14
N ARG A 191 6.99 38.48 88.53
CA ARG A 191 6.56 38.95 87.19
C ARG A 191 6.93 37.97 86.08
N VAL A 192 8.09 37.31 86.19
CA VAL A 192 8.55 36.33 85.19
C VAL A 192 7.72 35.04 85.26
N PRO A 193 7.57 34.36 86.42
CA PRO A 193 6.68 33.21 86.55
C PRO A 193 5.24 33.48 86.11
N GLU A 194 4.69 34.66 86.42
CA GLU A 194 3.35 35.07 86.00
C GLU A 194 3.21 35.06 84.47
N LEU A 195 4.16 35.68 83.77
CA LEU A 195 4.15 35.74 82.31
C LEU A 195 4.42 34.37 81.66
N VAL A 196 5.29 33.55 82.25
CA VAL A 196 5.51 32.16 81.79
C VAL A 196 4.22 31.34 81.92
N TRP A 197 3.53 31.44 83.05
CA TRP A 197 2.27 30.73 83.28
C TRP A 197 1.15 31.26 82.38
N LYS A 198 0.90 32.58 82.34
CA LYS A 198 -0.15 33.19 81.49
C LYS A 198 0.05 32.87 80.00
N ARG A 199 1.31 32.79 79.54
CA ARG A 199 1.62 32.36 78.17
C ARG A 199 1.30 30.88 77.93
N ALA A 200 1.55 30.02 78.90
CA ALA A 200 1.23 28.59 78.82
C ALA A 200 -0.29 28.33 78.97
N GLU A 201 -0.99 29.12 79.78
CA GLU A 201 -2.43 29.00 80.06
C GLU A 201 -3.30 29.45 78.87
N GLY A 202 -2.79 30.36 78.04
CA GLY A 202 -3.57 31.00 76.97
C GLY A 202 -3.20 30.63 75.52
N ARG A 203 -2.16 29.83 75.27
CA ARG A 203 -1.72 29.52 73.89
C ARG A 203 -1.57 28.03 73.65
N VAL A 204 -2.54 27.46 72.96
CA VAL A 204 -2.23 26.44 71.97
C VAL A 204 -1.29 27.12 70.96
N ASP A 205 -0.20 26.46 70.56
CA ASP A 205 0.74 27.02 69.60
C ASP A 205 0.08 27.12 68.21
N THR A 206 -0.68 28.19 68.01
CA THR A 206 -1.47 28.44 66.80
C THR A 206 -0.58 28.54 65.58
N PHE A 207 0.65 29.03 65.71
CA PHE A 207 1.61 29.09 64.61
C PHE A 207 2.08 27.69 64.18
N THR A 208 2.44 26.83 65.13
CA THR A 208 2.80 25.44 64.81
C THR A 208 1.61 24.69 64.21
N ILE A 209 0.40 24.88 64.74
CA ILE A 209 -0.81 24.26 64.19
C ILE A 209 -1.12 24.77 62.79
N ASP A 210 -1.06 26.07 62.54
CA ASP A 210 -1.36 26.65 61.23
C ASP A 210 -0.31 26.22 60.19
N ARG A 211 0.96 26.13 60.58
CA ARG A 211 2.04 25.58 59.73
C ARG A 211 1.78 24.12 59.38
N LEU A 212 1.43 23.29 60.37
CA LEU A 212 1.12 21.88 60.15
C LEU A 212 -0.17 21.68 59.33
N ARG A 213 -1.21 22.50 59.54
CA ARG A 213 -2.45 22.48 58.73
C ARG A 213 -2.20 22.92 57.28
N LEU A 214 -1.26 23.84 57.06
CA LEU A 214 -0.85 24.22 55.71
C LEU A 214 -0.07 23.09 55.03
N ARG A 215 0.80 22.39 55.77
CA ARG A 215 1.49 21.18 55.29
C ARG A 215 0.51 20.03 55.01
N GLU A 216 -0.50 19.84 55.86
CA GLU A 216 -1.57 18.86 55.64
C GLU A 216 -2.32 19.14 54.33
N ARG A 217 -2.72 20.40 54.10
CA ARG A 217 -3.35 20.81 52.84
C ARG A 217 -2.43 20.59 51.62
N GLN A 218 -1.13 20.82 51.76
CA GLN A 218 -0.15 20.51 50.71
C GLN A 218 -0.09 19.03 50.40
N LEU A 219 0.00 18.17 51.42
CA LEU A 219 0.06 16.72 51.27
C LEU A 219 -1.24 16.16 50.69
N ARG A 220 -2.41 16.67 51.11
CA ARG A 220 -3.71 16.34 50.51
C ARG A 220 -3.77 16.70 49.02
N ALA A 221 -3.35 17.91 48.65
CA ALA A 221 -3.31 18.34 47.26
C ALA A 221 -2.35 17.49 46.40
N GLN A 222 -1.18 17.12 46.96
CA GLN A 222 -0.23 16.22 46.29
C GLN A 222 -0.78 14.80 46.13
N LEU A 223 -1.52 14.30 47.13
CA LEU A 223 -2.21 13.01 47.04
C LEU A 223 -3.45 13.03 46.14
N GLY A 224 -3.96 14.20 45.77
CA GLY A 224 -5.24 14.32 45.06
C GLY A 224 -6.43 13.97 45.95
N LEU A 225 -6.42 14.45 47.19
CA LEU A 225 -7.52 14.32 48.15
C LEU A 225 -8.24 15.65 48.30
N ASP A 226 -9.56 15.62 48.40
CA ASP A 226 -10.36 16.80 48.79
C ASP A 226 -10.30 17.06 50.31
N ASP A 227 -11.03 18.07 50.79
CA ASP A 227 -11.06 18.43 52.21
C ASP A 227 -11.66 17.34 53.10
N GLU A 228 -12.41 16.39 52.52
CA GLU A 228 -13.06 15.25 53.18
C GLU A 228 -12.27 13.94 53.02
N ASP A 229 -11.02 13.99 52.56
CA ASP A 229 -10.18 12.82 52.24
C ASP A 229 -10.74 11.91 51.13
N ARG A 230 -11.64 12.40 50.29
CA ARG A 230 -12.10 11.64 49.12
C ARG A 230 -11.05 11.74 48.01
N VAL A 231 -10.82 10.60 47.36
CA VAL A 231 -9.89 10.49 46.24
C VAL A 231 -10.46 11.20 45.01
N LEU A 232 -9.78 12.25 44.56
CA LEU A 232 -10.02 12.92 43.29
C LEU A 232 -9.16 12.24 42.22
N PRO A 233 -9.75 11.50 41.25
CA PRO A 233 -8.99 10.74 40.26
C PRO A 233 -8.19 11.65 39.31
N ASP A 234 -8.61 12.91 39.16
CA ASP A 234 -8.00 13.88 38.23
C ASP A 234 -7.06 14.88 38.93
N GLU A 235 -6.75 14.69 40.22
CA GLU A 235 -5.79 15.54 40.95
C GLU A 235 -4.61 14.77 41.55
N GLY A 236 -3.52 15.50 41.81
CA GLY A 236 -2.33 14.99 42.50
C GLY A 236 -1.69 13.75 41.86
N ILE A 237 -1.21 12.85 42.70
CA ILE A 237 -0.59 11.60 42.27
C ILE A 237 -1.58 10.61 41.66
N ASN A 238 -2.86 10.68 42.02
CA ASN A 238 -3.90 9.84 41.43
C ASN A 238 -4.08 10.15 39.94
N ALA A 239 -4.05 11.43 39.57
CA ALA A 239 -4.08 11.86 38.17
C ALA A 239 -2.89 11.31 37.38
N ARG A 240 -1.69 11.31 37.98
CA ARG A 240 -0.47 10.77 37.36
C ARG A 240 -0.59 9.26 37.14
N ILE A 241 -1.08 8.51 38.13
CA ILE A 241 -1.32 7.06 38.03
C ILE A 241 -2.37 6.75 36.95
N ALA A 242 -3.50 7.46 36.94
CA ALA A 242 -4.56 7.27 35.96
C ALA A 242 -4.08 7.58 34.53
N ALA A 243 -3.33 8.66 34.35
CA ALA A 243 -2.71 9.02 33.08
C ALA A 243 -1.70 7.97 32.60
N ALA A 244 -0.84 7.47 33.49
CA ALA A 244 0.14 6.43 33.18
C ALA A 244 -0.53 5.12 32.74
N ARG A 245 -1.62 4.69 33.41
CA ARG A 245 -2.38 3.49 33.00
C ARG A 245 -3.02 3.65 31.62
N LYS A 246 -3.61 4.81 31.34
CA LYS A 246 -4.20 5.11 30.04
C LYS A 246 -3.14 5.12 28.93
N GLN A 247 -1.95 5.65 29.23
CA GLN A 247 -0.81 5.61 28.33
C GLN A 247 -0.34 4.17 28.07
N GLN A 248 -0.27 3.34 29.11
CA GLN A 248 0.12 1.92 29.01
C GLN A 248 -0.81 1.13 28.09
N LEU A 249 -2.14 1.23 28.28
CA LEU A 249 -3.12 0.52 27.43
C LEU A 249 -2.97 0.89 25.95
N ARG A 250 -2.81 2.18 25.64
CA ARG A 250 -2.64 2.65 24.26
C ARG A 250 -1.32 2.24 23.64
N GLN A 251 -0.26 2.27 24.43
CA GLN A 251 1.04 1.82 23.98
C GLN A 251 0.96 0.33 23.64
N HIS A 252 0.30 -0.48 24.47
CA HIS A 252 0.04 -1.89 24.20
C HIS A 252 -0.76 -2.11 22.91
N ASP A 253 -1.86 -1.37 22.69
CA ASP A 253 -2.64 -1.46 21.45
C ASP A 253 -1.84 -1.04 20.21
N SER A 254 -1.06 0.04 20.31
CA SER A 254 -0.19 0.51 19.23
C SER A 254 0.92 -0.50 18.91
N ASN A 255 1.51 -1.07 19.96
CA ASN A 255 2.55 -2.09 19.88
C ASN A 255 2.00 -3.38 19.23
N ALA A 256 0.80 -3.81 19.62
CA ALA A 256 0.12 -4.96 19.03
C ALA A 256 -0.12 -4.76 17.53
N LEU A 257 -0.64 -3.60 17.12
CA LEU A 257 -0.83 -3.27 15.70
C LEU A 257 0.49 -3.24 14.91
N GLN A 258 1.56 -2.71 15.51
CA GLN A 258 2.88 -2.68 14.87
C GLN A 258 3.46 -4.09 14.72
N ARG A 259 3.35 -4.92 15.75
CA ARG A 259 3.74 -6.33 15.71
C ARG A 259 2.96 -7.10 14.65
N ASP A 260 1.64 -6.97 14.62
CA ASP A 260 0.78 -7.64 13.63
C ASP A 260 1.16 -7.24 12.20
N LYS A 261 1.48 -5.96 11.98
CA LYS A 261 1.93 -5.47 10.69
C LYS A 261 3.28 -6.06 10.28
N ILE A 262 4.27 -6.06 11.18
CA ILE A 262 5.60 -6.63 10.88
C ILE A 262 5.50 -8.14 10.66
N SER A 263 4.68 -8.83 11.47
CA SER A 263 4.38 -10.25 11.32
C SER A 263 3.73 -10.56 9.96
N LEU A 264 2.73 -9.79 9.55
CA LEU A 264 2.10 -9.93 8.23
C LEU A 264 3.09 -9.68 7.09
N ASN A 265 3.93 -8.65 7.21
CA ASN A 265 4.96 -8.35 6.20
C ASN A 265 6.00 -9.47 6.12
N HIS A 266 6.42 -10.02 7.26
CA HIS A 266 7.33 -11.15 7.31
C HIS A 266 6.69 -12.39 6.67
N HIS A 267 5.42 -12.69 6.99
CA HIS A 267 4.66 -13.78 6.35
C HIS A 267 4.56 -13.61 4.84
N VAL A 268 4.17 -12.43 4.36
CA VAL A 268 4.06 -12.13 2.92
C VAL A 268 5.43 -12.28 2.23
N ALA A 269 6.50 -11.76 2.83
CA ALA A 269 7.85 -11.91 2.28
C ALA A 269 8.29 -13.37 2.22
N LEU A 270 7.99 -14.15 3.26
CA LEU A 270 8.29 -15.58 3.31
C LEU A 270 7.52 -16.34 2.20
N ARG A 271 6.19 -16.15 2.14
CA ARG A 271 5.31 -16.74 1.12
C ARG A 271 5.74 -16.38 -0.31
N ASP A 272 6.19 -15.15 -0.52
CA ASP A 272 6.59 -14.64 -1.83
C ASP A 272 8.00 -15.10 -2.22
N ALA A 273 8.89 -15.32 -1.24
CA ALA A 273 10.25 -15.78 -1.48
C ALA A 273 10.35 -17.27 -1.78
N PHE A 274 9.44 -18.10 -1.25
CA PHE A 274 9.53 -19.55 -1.39
C PHE A 274 8.18 -20.23 -1.63
N ASP A 275 8.21 -21.35 -2.35
CA ASP A 275 7.12 -22.32 -2.38
C ASP A 275 7.04 -23.02 -1.02
N HIS A 276 5.83 -23.15 -0.50
CA HIS A 276 5.59 -23.81 0.78
C HIS A 276 4.49 -24.85 0.59
N THR A 277 4.76 -26.07 1.07
CA THR A 277 3.77 -27.16 1.04
C THR A 277 3.33 -27.48 2.47
N PRO A 278 2.20 -26.91 2.94
CA PRO A 278 1.66 -27.17 4.27
C PRO A 278 0.93 -28.53 4.29
N ILE A 279 1.65 -29.62 4.57
CA ILE A 279 1.04 -30.96 4.67
C ILE A 279 0.59 -31.22 6.11
N ASP A 280 -0.67 -31.57 6.30
CA ASP A 280 -1.32 -31.67 7.61
C ASP A 280 -1.43 -33.14 8.06
N TRP A 281 -1.98 -34.00 7.19
CA TRP A 281 -2.06 -35.44 7.45
C TRP A 281 -2.04 -36.26 6.17
N ILE A 282 -1.78 -37.56 6.32
CA ILE A 282 -1.85 -38.55 5.25
C ILE A 282 -2.62 -39.79 5.71
N GLU A 283 -3.48 -40.31 4.84
CA GLU A 283 -4.24 -41.54 5.01
C GLU A 283 -3.96 -42.48 3.82
N ILE A 284 -3.48 -43.67 4.12
CA ILE A 284 -3.17 -44.72 3.14
C ILE A 284 -4.11 -45.89 3.41
N THR A 285 -4.83 -46.34 2.39
CA THR A 285 -5.81 -47.43 2.48
C THR A 285 -5.55 -48.48 1.41
N GLY A 286 -5.35 -49.74 1.80
CA GLY A 286 -5.13 -50.86 0.90
C GLY A 286 -5.03 -52.18 1.67
N ALA A 287 -4.01 -52.99 1.37
CA ALA A 287 -3.71 -54.19 2.16
C ALA A 287 -3.37 -53.87 3.64
N VAL A 288 -2.88 -52.66 3.89
CA VAL A 288 -2.64 -52.08 5.22
C VAL A 288 -3.28 -50.69 5.25
N SER A 289 -3.73 -50.24 6.42
CA SER A 289 -4.22 -48.87 6.63
C SER A 289 -3.29 -48.12 7.57
N LEU A 290 -2.89 -46.91 7.16
CA LEU A 290 -1.99 -46.04 7.91
C LEU A 290 -2.52 -44.60 7.87
N LYS A 291 -2.75 -44.00 9.04
CA LYS A 291 -3.16 -42.60 9.18
C LYS A 291 -2.13 -41.87 10.01
N VAL A 292 -1.51 -40.84 9.45
CA VAL A 292 -0.40 -40.11 10.08
C VAL A 292 -0.73 -38.62 10.10
N ASN A 293 -0.56 -37.99 11.25
CA ASN A 293 -0.75 -36.56 11.48
C ASN A 293 0.61 -35.90 11.69
N PHE A 294 0.93 -34.88 10.90
CA PHE A 294 2.18 -34.13 11.01
C PHE A 294 2.04 -33.07 12.09
N GLN A 295 2.86 -33.15 13.16
CA GLN A 295 2.64 -32.33 14.34
C GLN A 295 3.90 -32.05 15.16
N PRO A 296 3.97 -30.92 15.88
CA PRO A 296 4.99 -30.73 16.92
C PRO A 296 4.90 -31.81 18.00
N ARG A 297 6.03 -32.06 18.67
CA ARG A 297 6.13 -33.10 19.72
C ARG A 297 5.09 -32.95 20.84
N ASP A 298 4.74 -31.72 21.19
CA ASP A 298 3.84 -31.40 22.31
C ASP A 298 2.37 -31.22 21.87
N ALA A 299 2.06 -31.37 20.58
CA ALA A 299 0.69 -31.24 20.07
C ALA A 299 -0.14 -32.51 20.33
N GLN A 300 -1.45 -32.34 20.56
CA GLN A 300 -2.37 -33.45 20.76
C GLN A 300 -2.62 -34.19 19.44
N THR A 301 -2.35 -35.50 19.42
CA THR A 301 -2.62 -36.34 18.24
C THR A 301 -4.11 -36.56 18.04
N PRO A 302 -4.64 -36.33 16.83
CA PRO A 302 -6.03 -36.63 16.52
C PRO A 302 -6.38 -38.12 16.70
N ALA A 303 -7.60 -38.38 17.17
CA ALA A 303 -8.05 -39.74 17.40
C ALA A 303 -7.97 -40.59 16.12
N GLY A 304 -7.30 -41.74 16.20
CA GLY A 304 -7.12 -42.65 15.07
C GLY A 304 -5.94 -42.32 14.13
N PHE A 305 -5.19 -41.25 14.40
CA PHE A 305 -3.95 -40.93 13.70
C PHE A 305 -2.73 -41.29 14.55
N LEU A 306 -1.63 -41.64 13.88
CA LEU A 306 -0.32 -41.74 14.48
C LEU A 306 0.41 -40.40 14.38
N PRO A 307 1.16 -39.96 15.41
CA PRO A 307 1.92 -38.74 15.32
C PRO A 307 3.19 -38.94 14.49
N ASP A 308 3.49 -37.98 13.62
CA ASP A 308 4.82 -37.80 13.03
C ASP A 308 5.34 -36.42 13.46
N THR A 309 6.45 -36.42 14.19
CA THR A 309 7.05 -35.20 14.74
C THR A 309 8.19 -34.65 13.89
N GLY A 310 8.31 -35.07 12.63
CA GLY A 310 9.35 -34.62 11.70
C GLY A 310 10.63 -35.44 11.76
N GLY A 311 10.69 -36.47 12.61
CA GLY A 311 11.88 -37.30 12.73
C GLY A 311 12.18 -38.08 11.44
N ALA A 312 13.47 -38.38 11.24
CA ALA A 312 13.92 -39.20 10.13
C ALA A 312 13.25 -40.60 10.09
N PHE A 313 13.16 -41.19 8.90
CA PHE A 313 12.59 -42.50 8.64
C PHE A 313 13.30 -43.55 9.46
N ASP A 314 12.50 -44.34 10.17
CA ASP A 314 12.94 -45.38 11.07
C ASP A 314 12.23 -46.67 10.70
N GLU A 315 13.00 -47.69 10.32
CA GLU A 315 12.48 -48.98 9.90
C GLU A 315 11.67 -49.66 11.02
N ALA A 316 12.00 -49.40 12.29
CA ALA A 316 11.24 -49.93 13.43
C ALA A 316 9.87 -49.26 13.57
N ARG A 317 9.76 -47.98 13.21
CA ARG A 317 8.50 -47.21 13.19
C ARG A 317 7.67 -47.50 11.94
N GLY A 318 8.35 -47.84 10.84
CA GLY A 318 7.75 -48.11 9.54
C GLY A 318 7.41 -46.84 8.75
N TYR A 319 7.64 -45.64 9.28
CA TYR A 319 7.44 -44.38 8.57
C TYR A 319 8.34 -43.25 9.11
N GLY A 320 8.48 -42.17 8.33
CA GLY A 320 9.18 -40.93 8.69
C GLY A 320 9.80 -40.21 7.49
N TRP A 321 10.54 -39.13 7.74
CA TRP A 321 11.13 -38.29 6.69
C TRP A 321 12.52 -38.76 6.25
N LEU A 322 12.92 -38.58 4.99
CA LEU A 322 14.29 -38.93 4.58
C LEU A 322 15.33 -37.99 5.21
N GLU A 323 14.99 -36.71 5.34
CA GLU A 323 15.75 -35.72 6.09
C GLU A 323 14.90 -35.22 7.26
N ASP A 324 15.54 -34.93 8.40
CA ASP A 324 14.82 -34.46 9.60
C ASP A 324 14.06 -33.16 9.30
N ALA A 325 12.73 -33.22 9.46
CA ALA A 325 11.77 -32.15 9.25
C ALA A 325 11.20 -31.63 10.58
N THR A 326 11.87 -31.89 11.72
CA THR A 326 11.36 -31.49 13.05
C THR A 326 11.18 -29.97 13.14
N ALA A 327 12.04 -29.19 12.47
CA ALA A 327 11.95 -27.73 12.41
C ALA A 327 10.77 -27.21 11.57
N ASP A 328 10.22 -28.05 10.68
CA ASP A 328 9.11 -27.69 9.79
C ASP A 328 7.74 -27.92 10.45
N MET A 329 7.70 -28.60 11.60
CA MET A 329 6.47 -28.92 12.32
C MET A 329 5.89 -27.68 13.01
N ARG A 330 4.62 -27.38 12.73
CA ARG A 330 3.89 -26.22 13.27
C ARG A 330 2.56 -26.63 13.89
N ALA A 331 2.19 -25.98 14.98
CA ALA A 331 0.86 -26.08 15.55
C ALA A 331 -0.04 -25.01 14.91
N ASN A 332 -1.16 -25.42 14.31
CA ASN A 332 -2.19 -24.51 13.87
C ASN A 332 -3.13 -24.22 15.04
N ALA A 333 -3.72 -25.23 15.67
CA ALA A 333 -4.75 -25.13 16.69
C ALA A 333 -4.52 -26.13 17.83
N ALA A 334 -5.01 -25.83 19.02
CA ALA A 334 -4.95 -26.73 20.17
C ALA A 334 -6.25 -27.55 20.35
N ASP A 335 -6.88 -28.00 19.25
CA ASP A 335 -8.16 -28.71 19.29
C ASP A 335 -8.07 -30.21 18.97
N GLY A 336 -6.88 -30.72 18.65
CA GLY A 336 -6.61 -32.15 18.49
C GLY A 336 -7.37 -32.80 17.32
N LYS A 337 -7.72 -32.03 16.29
CA LYS A 337 -8.38 -32.50 15.07
C LYS A 337 -7.39 -32.54 13.90
N PRO A 338 -7.62 -33.34 12.85
CA PRO A 338 -6.91 -33.17 11.59
C PRO A 338 -7.09 -31.71 11.11
N GLY A 339 -6.01 -31.03 10.74
CA GLY A 339 -5.99 -29.57 10.48
C GLY A 339 -5.37 -28.74 11.60
N SER A 340 -5.19 -29.33 12.78
CA SER A 340 -4.70 -28.64 13.98
C SER A 340 -3.18 -28.52 14.04
N SER A 341 -2.45 -29.20 13.16
CA SER A 341 -0.99 -29.12 13.04
C SER A 341 -0.57 -29.43 11.60
N LEU A 342 0.68 -29.15 11.24
CA LEU A 342 1.21 -29.46 9.90
C LEU A 342 2.73 -29.54 9.90
N ALA A 343 3.29 -30.04 8.80
CA ALA A 343 4.66 -29.78 8.37
C ALA A 343 4.65 -28.72 7.26
N LEU A 344 5.32 -27.58 7.46
CA LEU A 344 5.46 -26.53 6.45
C LEU A 344 6.77 -26.72 5.70
N VAL A 345 6.75 -27.59 4.70
CA VAL A 345 7.94 -27.97 3.94
C VAL A 345 8.24 -26.89 2.89
N GLN A 346 9.38 -26.19 3.07
CA GLN A 346 9.85 -25.11 2.18
C GLN A 346 10.68 -25.63 0.99
N LYS A 347 11.45 -26.70 1.20
CA LYS A 347 12.28 -27.35 0.17
C LYS A 347 11.86 -28.79 0.01
N GLN A 348 12.13 -29.40 -1.14
CA GLN A 348 11.81 -30.82 -1.34
C GLN A 348 12.31 -31.69 -0.18
N ASN A 349 11.39 -32.37 0.49
CA ASN A 349 11.68 -33.45 1.40
C ASN A 349 10.77 -34.63 1.06
N THR A 350 11.16 -35.85 1.44
CA THR A 350 10.40 -37.06 1.14
C THR A 350 9.98 -37.71 2.43
N TRP A 351 8.67 -37.88 2.61
CA TRP A 351 8.12 -38.72 3.67
C TRP A 351 7.94 -40.14 3.15
N ARG A 352 8.42 -41.14 3.89
CA ARG A 352 8.43 -42.54 3.49
C ARG A 352 7.60 -43.38 4.44
N ALA A 353 6.86 -44.34 3.88
CA ALA A 353 6.21 -45.42 4.63
C ALA A 353 6.61 -46.79 4.05
N GLY A 354 7.07 -47.70 4.91
CA GLY A 354 7.28 -49.10 4.57
C GLY A 354 5.95 -49.85 4.55
N ILE A 355 5.45 -50.18 3.35
CA ILE A 355 4.16 -50.87 3.16
C ILE A 355 4.32 -51.98 2.11
N PRO A 356 3.69 -53.16 2.28
CA PRO A 356 3.82 -54.28 1.33
C PRO A 356 3.40 -53.92 -0.09
N ASP A 357 3.88 -54.66 -1.07
CA ASP A 357 3.47 -54.50 -2.47
C ASP A 357 1.95 -54.64 -2.64
N GLY A 358 1.36 -53.76 -3.42
CA GLY A 358 -0.08 -53.68 -3.60
C GLY A 358 -0.54 -52.36 -4.19
N VAL A 359 -1.85 -52.23 -4.44
CA VAL A 359 -2.47 -50.97 -4.87
C VAL A 359 -3.08 -50.29 -3.65
N TYR A 360 -2.72 -49.03 -3.43
CA TYR A 360 -3.18 -48.24 -2.29
C TYR A 360 -3.86 -46.97 -2.76
N HIS A 361 -4.95 -46.63 -2.07
CA HIS A 361 -5.59 -45.33 -2.14
C HIS A 361 -4.95 -44.40 -1.12
N VAL A 362 -4.32 -43.33 -1.58
CA VAL A 362 -3.62 -42.35 -0.74
C VAL A 362 -4.40 -41.04 -0.75
N LYS A 363 -4.77 -40.55 0.44
CA LYS A 363 -5.45 -39.28 0.68
C LYS A 363 -4.59 -38.39 1.55
N ILE A 364 -4.35 -37.15 1.13
CA ILE A 364 -3.49 -36.19 1.83
C ILE A 364 -4.28 -34.92 2.11
N GLY A 365 -4.24 -34.43 3.34
CA GLY A 365 -4.73 -33.11 3.73
C GLY A 365 -3.62 -32.07 3.65
N LEU A 366 -3.91 -30.92 3.06
CA LEU A 366 -3.02 -29.76 3.05
C LEU A 366 -3.76 -28.54 3.60
N GLY A 367 -3.06 -27.57 4.17
CA GLY A 367 -3.64 -26.30 4.60
C GLY A 367 -3.02 -25.71 5.86
N ASP A 368 -3.24 -24.41 6.08
CA ASP A 368 -2.77 -23.66 7.25
C ASP A 368 -3.81 -22.56 7.59
N ARG A 369 -3.70 -21.95 8.77
CA ARG A 369 -4.41 -20.74 9.17
C ARG A 369 -4.02 -19.50 8.37
N VAL A 370 -2.84 -19.51 7.74
CA VAL A 370 -2.36 -18.46 6.83
C VAL A 370 -2.28 -18.99 5.40
N ASP A 371 -2.17 -18.10 4.41
CA ASP A 371 -2.11 -18.49 3.01
C ASP A 371 -0.68 -18.86 2.57
N TRP A 372 -0.57 -19.89 1.74
CA TRP A 372 0.70 -20.36 1.18
C TRP A 372 0.61 -20.54 -0.33
N ASP A 373 1.73 -20.34 -1.00
CA ASP A 373 1.84 -20.45 -2.44
C ASP A 373 2.76 -21.61 -2.84
N GLY A 374 2.53 -22.17 -4.03
CA GLY A 374 3.44 -23.11 -4.68
C GLY A 374 3.42 -24.55 -4.16
N ALA A 375 2.43 -24.92 -3.34
CA ALA A 375 2.30 -26.25 -2.77
C ALA A 375 2.29 -27.36 -3.84
N VAL A 376 3.15 -28.36 -3.67
CA VAL A 376 3.25 -29.52 -4.57
C VAL A 376 3.52 -30.81 -3.80
N VAL A 377 2.81 -31.88 -4.17
CA VAL A 377 3.01 -33.21 -3.60
C VAL A 377 3.03 -34.23 -4.73
N ARG A 378 4.00 -35.16 -4.69
CA ARG A 378 4.13 -36.27 -5.64
C ARG A 378 4.19 -37.59 -4.89
N LEU A 379 3.72 -38.65 -5.52
CA LEU A 379 3.86 -40.02 -5.04
C LEU A 379 4.89 -40.77 -5.89
N ALA A 380 5.67 -41.63 -5.25
CA ALA A 380 6.59 -42.54 -5.92
C ALA A 380 6.59 -43.90 -5.21
N SER A 381 6.68 -44.99 -5.98
CA SER A 381 7.06 -46.31 -5.47
C SER A 381 8.51 -46.57 -5.85
N GLY A 382 9.30 -47.11 -4.93
CA GLY A 382 10.74 -46.85 -4.86
C GLY A 382 11.64 -47.63 -5.83
N LEU A 383 11.16 -47.93 -7.03
CA LEU A 383 12.04 -47.92 -8.21
C LEU A 383 12.42 -46.47 -8.48
N GLY A 384 13.26 -45.90 -7.62
CA GLY A 384 13.90 -44.62 -7.88
C GLY A 384 14.57 -44.68 -9.25
N PRO A 385 14.66 -43.55 -9.98
CA PRO A 385 15.23 -43.54 -11.31
C PRO A 385 16.61 -44.22 -11.25
N THR A 386 16.73 -45.36 -11.92
CA THR A 386 18.00 -46.08 -12.01
C THR A 386 19.04 -45.09 -12.52
N ARG A 387 20.03 -44.81 -11.67
CA ARG A 387 21.11 -43.84 -11.82
C ARG A 387 21.69 -43.87 -13.24
N GLY A 388 21.13 -43.07 -14.17
CA GLY A 388 21.50 -43.11 -15.58
C GLY A 388 20.37 -42.80 -16.58
N ALA A 389 19.10 -42.94 -16.21
CA ALA A 389 17.98 -42.42 -17.00
C ALA A 389 17.65 -41.00 -16.52
N ASN A 390 17.48 -40.06 -17.46
CA ASN A 390 17.06 -38.69 -17.16
C ASN A 390 15.90 -38.71 -16.15
N HIS A 391 16.06 -38.00 -15.04
CA HIS A 391 15.23 -38.07 -13.81
C HIS A 391 13.71 -37.85 -13.99
N GLU A 392 13.24 -37.53 -15.18
CA GLU A 392 11.87 -37.06 -15.43
C GLU A 392 10.86 -38.16 -15.81
N SER A 393 11.26 -39.35 -16.25
CA SER A 393 10.31 -40.31 -16.87
C SER A 393 9.67 -41.36 -15.94
N ALA A 394 10.11 -41.49 -14.69
CA ALA A 394 9.60 -42.50 -13.74
C ALA A 394 8.71 -41.93 -12.61
N GLN A 395 8.56 -40.60 -12.53
CA GLN A 395 7.67 -39.99 -11.54
C GLN A 395 6.24 -40.01 -12.07
N GLN A 396 5.29 -40.51 -11.27
CA GLN A 396 3.88 -40.18 -11.49
C GLN A 396 3.73 -38.65 -11.42
N GLY A 397 2.86 -38.09 -12.27
CA GLY A 397 2.51 -36.67 -12.24
C GLY A 397 2.12 -36.23 -10.83
N ALA A 398 2.21 -34.93 -10.55
CA ALA A 398 1.97 -34.45 -9.20
C ALA A 398 0.54 -34.77 -8.75
N LEU A 399 0.44 -35.39 -7.58
CA LEU A 399 -0.82 -35.68 -6.91
C LEU A 399 -1.58 -34.38 -6.64
N PHE A 400 -0.87 -33.42 -6.04
CA PHE A 400 -1.40 -32.11 -5.72
C PHE A 400 -0.48 -31.02 -6.26
N VAL A 401 -1.09 -30.01 -6.84
CA VAL A 401 -0.44 -28.77 -7.25
C VAL A 401 -1.44 -27.67 -6.94
N SER A 402 -1.04 -26.73 -6.10
CA SER A 402 -1.79 -25.50 -5.97
C SER A 402 -0.85 -24.32 -6.10
N ARG A 403 -1.30 -23.34 -6.86
CA ARG A 403 -0.62 -22.05 -6.89
C ARG A 403 -0.76 -21.35 -5.55
N ARG A 404 -1.95 -21.40 -4.93
CA ARG A 404 -2.26 -20.76 -3.65
C ARG A 404 -3.25 -21.63 -2.89
N ILE A 405 -2.95 -21.91 -1.63
CA ILE A 405 -3.90 -22.41 -0.64
C ILE A 405 -4.29 -21.21 0.21
N ASN A 406 -5.56 -20.80 0.21
CA ASN A 406 -5.94 -19.64 1.01
C ASN A 406 -5.94 -19.98 2.50
N ALA A 407 -5.81 -18.95 3.34
CA ALA A 407 -5.90 -19.08 4.78
C ALA A 407 -7.17 -19.83 5.21
N LYS A 408 -7.02 -20.86 6.04
CA LYS A 408 -8.09 -21.73 6.57
C LYS A 408 -8.80 -22.60 5.52
N GLU A 409 -8.26 -22.70 4.30
CA GLU A 409 -8.65 -23.74 3.36
C GLU A 409 -7.82 -25.00 3.61
N PHE A 410 -8.49 -26.14 3.67
CA PHE A 410 -7.85 -27.44 3.92
C PHE A 410 -8.13 -28.41 2.76
N PRO A 411 -7.58 -28.18 1.55
CA PRO A 411 -7.81 -29.05 0.42
C PRO A 411 -7.28 -30.47 0.67
N THR A 412 -7.96 -31.46 0.10
CA THR A 412 -7.51 -32.86 0.10
C THR A 412 -7.13 -33.30 -1.30
N ALA A 413 -6.09 -34.12 -1.42
CA ALA A 413 -5.66 -34.73 -2.67
C ALA A 413 -5.70 -36.26 -2.54
N GLU A 414 -6.16 -36.95 -3.58
CA GLU A 414 -6.36 -38.40 -3.58
C GLU A 414 -5.80 -39.03 -4.87
N ALA A 415 -5.12 -40.18 -4.76
CA ALA A 415 -4.72 -41.00 -5.90
C ALA A 415 -4.52 -42.47 -5.52
N ASP A 416 -4.66 -43.33 -6.51
CA ASP A 416 -4.31 -44.74 -6.40
C ASP A 416 -2.87 -44.96 -6.92
N ILE A 417 -2.04 -45.64 -6.14
CA ILE A 417 -0.65 -45.96 -6.49
C ILE A 417 -0.35 -47.44 -6.29
N ALA A 418 0.38 -48.03 -7.25
CA ALA A 418 0.92 -49.38 -7.12
C ALA A 418 2.31 -49.32 -6.49
N VAL A 419 2.43 -49.95 -5.31
CA VAL A 419 3.69 -50.18 -4.61
C VAL A 419 4.24 -51.54 -5.02
N VAL A 420 5.52 -51.57 -5.42
CA VAL A 420 6.18 -52.76 -6.01
C VAL A 420 7.54 -53.08 -5.38
N ASP A 421 7.95 -52.33 -4.36
CA ASP A 421 9.24 -52.48 -3.67
C ASP A 421 9.13 -52.34 -2.14
N GLY A 422 7.94 -52.58 -1.59
CA GLY A 422 7.71 -52.53 -0.15
C GLY A 422 7.72 -51.13 0.47
N ARG A 423 7.66 -50.04 -0.31
CA ARG A 423 7.62 -48.67 0.20
C ARG A 423 6.83 -47.69 -0.66
N LEU A 424 6.25 -46.70 0.01
CA LEU A 424 5.61 -45.52 -0.58
C LEU A 424 6.40 -44.29 -0.18
N ASP A 425 6.82 -43.51 -1.18
CA ASP A 425 7.48 -42.22 -1.00
C ASP A 425 6.51 -41.09 -1.38
N VAL A 426 6.36 -40.12 -0.49
CA VAL A 426 5.57 -38.89 -0.66
C VAL A 426 6.55 -37.73 -0.70
N ILE A 427 6.79 -37.22 -1.90
CA ILE A 427 7.70 -36.10 -2.13
C ILE A 427 6.89 -34.81 -1.91
N VAL A 428 7.27 -34.03 -0.91
CA VAL A 428 6.62 -32.80 -0.48
C VAL A 428 7.51 -31.62 -0.85
N GLY A 429 7.00 -30.66 -1.62
CA GLY A 429 7.79 -29.55 -2.14
C GLY A 429 8.63 -29.91 -3.38
N ASP A 430 9.55 -29.02 -3.74
CA ASP A 430 10.38 -29.11 -4.96
C ASP A 430 11.79 -28.55 -4.69
N THR A 431 12.69 -28.74 -5.64
CA THR A 431 14.09 -28.30 -5.58
C THR A 431 14.30 -26.81 -5.86
N CYS A 432 13.31 -26.15 -6.44
CA CYS A 432 13.35 -24.71 -6.73
C CYS A 432 12.79 -23.90 -5.55
N ASP A 433 13.35 -22.71 -5.33
CA ASP A 433 12.80 -21.78 -4.34
C ASP A 433 11.37 -21.37 -4.69
N ARG A 434 11.11 -21.08 -5.97
CA ARG A 434 9.79 -20.65 -6.44
C ARG A 434 9.54 -21.08 -7.88
N ALA A 435 8.41 -21.72 -8.13
CA ALA A 435 7.98 -22.02 -9.48
C ALA A 435 6.47 -21.89 -9.70
N VAL A 436 6.13 -21.58 -10.95
CA VAL A 436 4.78 -21.70 -11.46
C VAL A 436 4.67 -23.07 -12.16
N ARG A 437 3.70 -23.88 -11.75
CA ARG A 437 3.53 -25.27 -12.20
C ARG A 437 2.25 -25.46 -12.99
N ALA A 438 2.28 -26.42 -13.91
CA ALA A 438 1.12 -26.84 -14.68
C ALA A 438 0.04 -27.40 -13.74
N PRO A 439 -1.17 -26.82 -13.71
CA PRO A 439 -2.24 -27.29 -12.82
C PRO A 439 -2.84 -28.64 -13.24
N ASP A 440 -2.68 -29.00 -14.52
CA ASP A 440 -3.14 -30.26 -15.12
C ASP A 440 -2.20 -30.61 -16.29
N ARG A 441 -2.53 -31.61 -17.11
CA ARG A 441 -1.86 -31.90 -18.38
C ARG A 441 -2.27 -30.88 -19.45
N GLY A 442 -1.31 -30.26 -20.11
CA GLY A 442 -1.62 -29.15 -21.03
C GLY A 442 -0.42 -28.55 -21.77
N LEU A 443 -0.63 -27.39 -22.40
CA LEU A 443 0.39 -26.57 -23.05
C LEU A 443 0.60 -25.27 -22.27
N ALA A 444 1.86 -24.93 -22.01
CA ALA A 444 2.24 -23.63 -21.47
C ALA A 444 2.39 -22.58 -22.60
N VAL A 445 1.69 -21.46 -22.49
CA VAL A 445 1.82 -20.32 -23.41
C VAL A 445 2.22 -19.07 -22.68
N HIS A 446 3.48 -18.69 -22.84
CA HIS A 446 4.07 -17.54 -22.18
C HIS A 446 3.63 -16.23 -22.86
N ARG A 447 3.57 -15.15 -22.09
CA ARG A 447 3.29 -13.82 -22.65
C ARG A 447 4.52 -13.35 -23.43
N GLU A 448 4.33 -12.63 -24.53
CA GLU A 448 5.42 -12.21 -25.45
C GLU A 448 6.53 -11.39 -24.78
N TRP A 449 6.19 -10.63 -23.72
CA TRP A 449 7.14 -9.81 -22.96
C TRP A 449 7.86 -10.60 -21.83
N MET A 450 7.45 -11.83 -21.56
CA MET A 450 8.10 -12.71 -20.58
C MET A 450 9.28 -13.43 -21.21
N ARG A 451 10.46 -13.24 -20.63
CA ARG A 451 11.72 -13.86 -21.02
C ARG A 451 12.51 -14.20 -19.76
N VAL A 452 13.49 -15.09 -19.85
CA VAL A 452 14.49 -15.25 -18.79
C VAL A 452 15.16 -13.91 -18.52
N GLY A 453 15.22 -13.51 -17.25
CA GLY A 453 15.66 -12.19 -16.79
C GLY A 453 14.55 -11.14 -16.66
N SER A 454 13.32 -11.40 -17.14
CA SER A 454 12.19 -10.48 -16.93
C SER A 454 11.79 -10.45 -15.45
N ARG A 455 11.47 -9.25 -14.95
CA ARG A 455 10.96 -9.03 -13.59
C ARG A 455 9.42 -9.06 -13.58
N THR A 456 8.84 -9.71 -12.57
CA THR A 456 7.39 -9.67 -12.34
C THR A 456 7.02 -8.33 -11.69
N HIS A 457 6.07 -7.62 -12.29
CA HIS A 457 5.66 -6.29 -11.80
C HIS A 457 4.52 -6.37 -10.79
N SER A 458 3.65 -7.37 -10.93
CA SER A 458 2.47 -7.54 -10.08
C SER A 458 2.13 -9.03 -9.90
N PRO A 459 1.71 -9.45 -8.69
CA PRO A 459 1.28 -10.82 -8.41
C PRO A 459 -0.01 -11.23 -9.14
N SER A 460 -0.80 -10.26 -9.62
CA SER A 460 -2.05 -10.51 -10.36
C SER A 460 -1.85 -10.61 -11.88
N SER A 461 -0.67 -10.24 -12.38
CA SER A 461 -0.39 -10.27 -13.82
C SER A 461 -0.07 -11.69 -14.28
N PRO A 462 -0.82 -12.24 -15.27
CA PRO A 462 -0.52 -13.55 -15.81
C PRO A 462 0.85 -13.53 -16.47
N VAL A 463 1.72 -14.44 -16.01
CA VAL A 463 3.05 -14.66 -16.58
C VAL A 463 3.00 -15.70 -17.70
N THR A 464 2.08 -16.65 -17.57
CA THR A 464 1.82 -17.67 -18.56
C THR A 464 0.34 -18.01 -18.57
N TYR A 465 -0.12 -18.51 -19.69
CA TYR A 465 -1.40 -19.16 -19.84
C TYR A 465 -1.17 -20.67 -19.92
N PHE A 466 -2.16 -21.44 -19.47
CA PHE A 466 -2.15 -22.89 -19.56
C PHE A 466 -3.42 -23.36 -20.27
N MET A 467 -3.32 -24.27 -21.24
CA MET A 467 -4.47 -24.75 -22.00
C MET A 467 -4.39 -26.23 -22.30
N ASP A 468 -5.52 -26.88 -22.57
CA ASP A 468 -5.55 -28.23 -23.14
C ASP A 468 -5.06 -28.21 -24.61
N PRO A 469 -4.09 -29.05 -25.03
CA PRO A 469 -3.63 -29.17 -26.41
C PRO A 469 -4.74 -29.35 -27.44
N ARG A 470 -5.88 -29.94 -27.04
CA ARG A 470 -7.08 -30.11 -27.88
C ARG A 470 -7.75 -28.79 -28.27
N HIS A 471 -7.32 -27.68 -27.68
CA HIS A 471 -7.86 -26.33 -27.92
C HIS A 471 -6.90 -25.44 -28.71
N VAL A 472 -5.83 -26.01 -29.30
CA VAL A 472 -5.04 -25.32 -30.31
C VAL A 472 -5.79 -25.38 -31.65
N SER A 473 -6.01 -24.21 -32.23
CA SER A 473 -6.56 -24.07 -33.58
C SER A 473 -5.61 -23.24 -34.43
N VAL A 474 -5.76 -23.30 -35.76
CA VAL A 474 -5.07 -22.37 -36.66
C VAL A 474 -6.07 -21.31 -37.07
N ARG A 475 -5.79 -20.06 -36.71
CA ARG A 475 -6.53 -18.91 -37.22
C ARG A 475 -5.80 -18.45 -38.47
N ALA A 476 -6.42 -18.62 -39.63
CA ALA A 476 -5.83 -18.27 -40.90
C ALA A 476 -6.56 -17.10 -41.55
N ARG A 477 -5.87 -16.30 -42.37
CA ARG A 477 -6.49 -15.15 -43.05
C ARG A 477 -6.58 -15.45 -44.54
N ILE A 478 -7.79 -15.75 -45.00
CA ILE A 478 -8.07 -16.05 -46.39
C ILE A 478 -8.61 -14.80 -47.09
N HIS A 479 -8.07 -14.43 -48.25
CA HIS A 479 -8.60 -13.32 -49.05
C HIS A 479 -10.09 -13.53 -49.34
N GLN A 480 -10.92 -12.48 -49.24
CA GLN A 480 -12.38 -12.60 -49.39
C GLN A 480 -12.83 -13.30 -50.68
N ASP A 481 -12.10 -13.14 -51.78
CA ASP A 481 -12.42 -13.74 -53.09
C ASP A 481 -12.27 -15.27 -53.09
N LEU A 482 -11.52 -15.81 -52.12
CA LEU A 482 -11.31 -17.25 -51.94
C LEU A 482 -12.24 -17.83 -50.87
N VAL A 483 -12.98 -17.00 -50.12
CA VAL A 483 -13.91 -17.45 -49.07
C VAL A 483 -14.97 -18.42 -49.60
N PRO A 484 -15.61 -18.21 -50.77
CA PRO A 484 -16.59 -19.16 -51.31
C PRO A 484 -16.03 -20.55 -51.61
N LEU A 485 -14.70 -20.70 -51.66
CA LEU A 485 -13.99 -21.95 -51.94
C LEU A 485 -13.62 -22.73 -50.67
N VAL A 486 -13.98 -22.20 -49.50
CA VAL A 486 -13.83 -22.88 -48.22
C VAL A 486 -15.18 -22.92 -47.51
N ARG A 487 -15.44 -24.00 -46.77
CA ARG A 487 -16.67 -24.12 -45.96
C ARG A 487 -16.36 -24.79 -44.64
N ALA A 488 -17.13 -24.46 -43.61
CA ALA A 488 -17.10 -25.23 -42.38
C ALA A 488 -17.49 -26.69 -42.65
N LYS A 489 -16.82 -27.65 -42.00
CA LYS A 489 -17.14 -29.09 -42.13
C LYS A 489 -18.57 -29.42 -41.74
N SER A 490 -19.12 -28.68 -40.77
CA SER A 490 -20.51 -28.80 -40.32
C SER A 490 -21.53 -28.22 -41.30
N ALA A 491 -21.11 -27.41 -42.29
CA ALA A 491 -22.02 -26.83 -43.27
C ALA A 491 -22.47 -27.89 -44.30
N PRO A 492 -23.79 -27.98 -44.61
CA PRO A 492 -24.30 -28.96 -45.56
C PRO A 492 -23.70 -28.77 -46.95
N VAL A 493 -23.38 -29.87 -47.63
CA VAL A 493 -23.00 -29.84 -49.05
C VAL A 493 -24.26 -29.52 -49.83
N VAL A 494 -24.31 -28.35 -50.47
CA VAL A 494 -25.44 -27.96 -51.31
C VAL A 494 -25.40 -28.81 -52.58
N ALA A 495 -26.27 -29.81 -52.66
CA ALA A 495 -26.46 -30.62 -53.86
C ALA A 495 -27.36 -29.85 -54.84
N ASP A 496 -26.78 -28.91 -55.58
CA ASP A 496 -27.50 -28.19 -56.62
C ASP A 496 -27.42 -28.96 -57.94
N SER A 497 -28.55 -29.50 -58.40
CA SER A 497 -28.65 -30.34 -59.61
C SER A 497 -29.21 -29.59 -60.83
N GLY A 498 -29.19 -28.26 -60.81
CA GLY A 498 -29.64 -27.44 -61.95
C GLY A 498 -28.72 -27.57 -63.19
N PRO A 499 -29.27 -27.51 -64.43
CA PRO A 499 -28.51 -27.63 -65.68
C PRO A 499 -27.62 -26.41 -65.98
N THR A 500 -27.83 -25.28 -65.31
CA THR A 500 -27.04 -24.05 -65.45
C THR A 500 -26.27 -23.78 -64.16
N VAL A 501 -25.00 -24.20 -64.13
CA VAL A 501 -24.13 -23.96 -62.98
C VAL A 501 -23.62 -22.52 -63.03
N THR A 502 -24.10 -21.67 -62.13
CA THR A 502 -23.55 -20.32 -61.95
C THR A 502 -22.14 -20.38 -61.35
N ALA A 503 -21.34 -19.32 -61.53
CA ALA A 503 -20.01 -19.21 -60.91
C ALA A 503 -20.04 -19.42 -59.39
N GLU A 504 -21.05 -18.88 -58.71
CA GLU A 504 -21.18 -19.02 -57.26
C GLU A 504 -21.60 -20.44 -56.84
N ALA A 505 -22.53 -21.07 -57.57
CA ALA A 505 -22.91 -22.46 -57.33
C ALA A 505 -21.72 -23.41 -57.57
N ALA A 506 -20.92 -23.14 -58.60
CA ALA A 506 -19.67 -23.87 -58.84
C ALA A 506 -18.67 -23.68 -57.69
N GLN A 507 -18.45 -22.45 -57.22
CA GLN A 507 -17.55 -22.18 -56.09
C GLN A 507 -17.97 -22.93 -54.83
N ARG A 508 -19.27 -22.89 -54.48
CA ARG A 508 -19.80 -23.60 -53.31
C ARG A 508 -19.71 -25.11 -53.45
N ARG A 509 -19.92 -25.65 -54.66
CA ARG A 509 -19.76 -27.08 -54.95
C ARG A 509 -18.31 -27.53 -54.87
N LEU A 510 -17.38 -26.65 -55.24
CA LEU A 510 -15.93 -26.86 -55.15
C LEU A 510 -15.35 -26.59 -53.77
N ALA A 511 -16.13 -26.01 -52.85
CA ALA A 511 -15.65 -25.57 -51.55
C ALA A 511 -15.14 -26.75 -50.70
N THR A 512 -13.87 -26.68 -50.33
CA THR A 512 -13.26 -27.67 -49.45
C THR A 512 -13.60 -27.39 -47.99
N ALA A 513 -13.79 -28.46 -47.21
CA ALA A 513 -13.89 -28.40 -45.76
C ALA A 513 -12.58 -28.78 -45.06
N GLN A 514 -11.56 -29.16 -45.83
CA GLN A 514 -10.26 -29.60 -45.34
C GLN A 514 -9.15 -28.71 -45.87
N VAL A 515 -8.19 -28.42 -45.00
CA VAL A 515 -7.00 -27.62 -45.30
C VAL A 515 -5.77 -28.42 -44.91
N ALA A 516 -4.81 -28.53 -45.83
CA ALA A 516 -3.50 -29.04 -45.48
C ALA A 516 -2.70 -27.89 -44.85
N VAL A 517 -2.37 -28.00 -43.58
CA VAL A 517 -1.54 -27.03 -42.88
C VAL A 517 -0.13 -27.59 -42.79
N ARG A 518 0.85 -26.81 -43.26
CA ARG A 518 2.26 -27.16 -43.16
C ARG A 518 2.93 -26.29 -42.09
N THR A 519 3.51 -26.95 -41.09
CA THR A 519 4.29 -26.28 -40.05
C THR A 519 5.67 -25.90 -40.57
N PRO A 520 6.35 -24.91 -39.97
CA PRO A 520 7.77 -24.63 -40.16
C PRO A 520 8.68 -25.86 -40.05
N GLY A 521 8.33 -26.83 -39.19
CA GLY A 521 9.03 -28.11 -39.07
C GLY A 521 8.87 -29.04 -40.28
N GLY A 522 7.95 -28.74 -41.20
CA GLY A 522 7.68 -29.53 -42.40
C GLY A 522 6.55 -30.54 -42.25
N ASP A 523 5.98 -30.67 -41.05
CA ASP A 523 4.83 -31.55 -40.82
C ASP A 523 3.64 -31.09 -41.65
N ARG A 524 2.93 -32.06 -42.24
CA ARG A 524 1.71 -31.81 -43.00
C ARG A 524 0.54 -32.35 -42.19
N LEU A 525 -0.25 -31.43 -41.64
CA LEU A 525 -1.42 -31.71 -40.83
C LEU A 525 -2.68 -31.49 -41.69
N ILE A 526 -3.69 -32.35 -41.51
CA ILE A 526 -4.98 -32.16 -42.18
C ILE A 526 -5.96 -31.61 -41.15
N GLY A 527 -6.31 -30.34 -41.30
CA GLY A 527 -7.26 -29.67 -40.43
C GLY A 527 -8.64 -29.58 -41.09
N ASP A 528 -9.68 -29.68 -40.27
CA ASP A 528 -11.05 -29.40 -40.68
C ASP A 528 -11.35 -27.92 -40.42
N ILE A 529 -11.97 -27.26 -41.40
CA ILE A 529 -12.44 -25.88 -41.22
C ILE A 529 -13.62 -25.92 -40.24
N LYS A 530 -13.43 -25.34 -39.06
CA LYS A 530 -14.45 -25.26 -38.01
C LYS A 530 -15.38 -24.08 -38.27
N ALA A 531 -14.81 -22.92 -38.57
CA ALA A 531 -15.55 -21.70 -38.83
C ALA A 531 -14.87 -20.87 -39.92
N VAL A 532 -15.67 -20.17 -40.70
CA VAL A 532 -15.23 -19.11 -41.60
C VAL A 532 -15.95 -17.85 -41.12
N SER A 533 -15.22 -16.91 -40.56
CA SER A 533 -15.76 -15.63 -40.13
C SER A 533 -16.35 -14.90 -41.32
N ASN A 534 -17.53 -14.32 -41.15
CA ASN A 534 -18.12 -13.38 -42.09
C ASN A 534 -17.61 -11.95 -41.87
N GLN A 535 -16.86 -11.72 -40.77
CA GLN A 535 -16.31 -10.42 -40.44
C GLN A 535 -15.00 -10.20 -41.23
N PRO A 536 -14.93 -9.15 -42.07
CA PRO A 536 -13.73 -8.81 -42.79
C PRO A 536 -12.62 -8.32 -41.84
N VAL A 537 -11.39 -8.79 -42.04
CA VAL A 537 -10.16 -8.42 -41.31
C VAL A 537 -9.05 -8.01 -42.29
N ALA A 538 -7.96 -7.37 -41.83
CA ALA A 538 -6.82 -7.07 -42.71
C ALA A 538 -6.14 -8.36 -43.18
N LEU A 539 -5.80 -8.44 -44.47
CA LEU A 539 -5.00 -9.54 -45.00
C LEU A 539 -3.62 -9.66 -44.32
N SER A 540 -2.98 -8.53 -43.98
CA SER A 540 -1.69 -8.50 -43.25
C SER A 540 -1.88 -8.44 -41.74
N ARG A 541 -1.08 -9.22 -40.99
CA ARG A 541 -1.01 -9.19 -39.51
C ARG A 541 -0.12 -8.07 -38.95
N ALA A 542 0.63 -7.36 -39.80
CA ALA A 542 1.47 -6.26 -39.34
C ALA A 542 0.64 -5.17 -38.63
N PRO A 543 1.18 -4.49 -37.59
CA PRO A 543 0.50 -3.45 -36.82
C PRO A 543 0.35 -2.14 -37.61
N GLN A 544 -0.20 -2.21 -38.82
CA GLN A 544 -0.63 -1.06 -39.58
C GLN A 544 -2.03 -0.68 -39.09
N ALA A 545 -2.16 0.52 -38.54
CA ALA A 545 -3.42 1.02 -37.98
C ALA A 545 -4.56 0.89 -38.99
N TRP A 546 -5.53 0.02 -38.68
CA TRP A 546 -6.80 -0.11 -39.38
C TRP A 546 -7.54 1.23 -39.30
N THR A 547 -7.52 2.00 -40.39
CA THR A 547 -8.36 3.20 -40.51
C THR A 547 -9.58 2.82 -41.34
N GLU A 548 -10.78 3.10 -40.82
CA GLU A 548 -12.08 2.70 -41.41
C GLU A 548 -12.30 3.16 -42.87
N GLY A 549 -11.47 4.07 -43.38
CA GLY A 549 -11.50 4.51 -44.77
C GLY A 549 -10.81 3.58 -45.77
N ASN A 550 -10.02 2.60 -45.32
CA ASN A 550 -9.22 1.74 -46.21
C ASN A 550 -9.85 0.35 -46.41
N ARG A 551 -11.18 0.30 -46.54
CA ARG A 551 -11.95 -0.93 -46.86
C ARG A 551 -11.83 -1.30 -48.35
N SER A 552 -10.65 -1.18 -48.94
CA SER A 552 -10.46 -1.86 -50.20
C SER A 552 -10.69 -3.34 -49.94
N ARG A 553 -11.69 -3.87 -50.63
CA ARG A 553 -12.06 -5.29 -50.65
C ARG A 553 -10.86 -6.23 -50.90
N ASP A 554 -9.75 -5.72 -51.44
CA ASP A 554 -8.54 -6.52 -51.68
C ASP A 554 -7.55 -6.55 -50.51
N LEU A 555 -7.73 -5.72 -49.49
CA LEU A 555 -7.02 -5.81 -48.20
C LEU A 555 -7.86 -6.54 -47.14
N VAL A 556 -9.03 -7.03 -47.56
CA VAL A 556 -9.98 -7.75 -46.72
C VAL A 556 -9.75 -9.25 -46.86
N ALA A 557 -9.39 -9.86 -45.75
CA ALA A 557 -9.46 -11.29 -45.54
C ALA A 557 -10.66 -11.62 -44.66
N ASN A 558 -11.09 -12.86 -44.69
CA ASN A 558 -11.89 -13.42 -43.62
C ASN A 558 -11.00 -14.34 -42.80
N GLU A 559 -11.33 -14.48 -41.52
CA GLU A 559 -10.63 -15.43 -40.66
C GLU A 559 -11.24 -16.82 -40.82
N VAL A 560 -10.38 -17.80 -41.03
CA VAL A 560 -10.75 -19.21 -41.08
C VAL A 560 -10.16 -19.85 -39.84
N GLU A 561 -11.02 -20.42 -39.01
CA GLU A 561 -10.61 -21.22 -37.87
C GLU A 561 -10.54 -22.68 -38.31
N ILE A 562 -9.34 -23.26 -38.21
CA ILE A 562 -9.05 -24.63 -38.59
C ILE A 562 -8.80 -25.42 -37.31
N ALA A 563 -9.61 -26.46 -37.09
CA ALA A 563 -9.48 -27.39 -35.98
C ALA A 563 -8.81 -28.68 -36.43
N PHE A 564 -8.10 -29.33 -35.52
CA PHE A 564 -7.36 -30.55 -35.79
C PHE A 564 -7.84 -31.67 -34.88
N ALA A 565 -7.57 -32.92 -35.28
CA ALA A 565 -7.66 -34.04 -34.35
C ALA A 565 -6.69 -33.81 -33.18
N PRO A 566 -6.98 -34.26 -31.95
CA PRO A 566 -6.13 -34.05 -30.77
C PRO A 566 -4.65 -34.39 -30.98
N GLU A 567 -4.37 -35.48 -31.71
CA GLU A 567 -3.02 -35.96 -32.04
C GLU A 567 -2.25 -35.04 -33.00
N ASP A 568 -2.94 -34.34 -33.89
CA ASP A 568 -2.35 -33.35 -34.79
C ASP A 568 -2.28 -31.97 -34.15
N ALA A 569 -3.27 -31.60 -33.32
CA ALA A 569 -3.25 -30.36 -32.55
C ALA A 569 -2.03 -30.30 -31.62
N ALA A 570 -1.62 -31.43 -31.03
CA ALA A 570 -0.41 -31.54 -30.22
C ALA A 570 0.91 -31.27 -30.97
N LYS A 571 0.90 -31.33 -32.31
CA LYS A 571 2.07 -31.03 -33.15
C LYS A 571 2.22 -29.54 -33.47
N LEU A 572 1.19 -28.73 -33.18
CA LEU A 572 1.18 -27.29 -33.41
C LEU A 572 1.71 -26.54 -32.18
N ARG A 573 2.65 -25.61 -32.38
CA ARG A 573 3.10 -24.71 -31.31
C ARG A 573 2.32 -23.40 -31.37
N ALA A 574 1.77 -22.94 -30.27
CA ALA A 574 1.05 -21.67 -30.25
C ALA A 574 1.95 -20.49 -30.69
N GLY A 575 1.42 -19.63 -31.57
CA GLY A 575 2.14 -18.49 -32.16
C GLY A 575 2.97 -18.85 -33.39
N GLU A 576 2.99 -20.11 -33.82
CA GLU A 576 3.73 -20.55 -35.00
C GLU A 576 3.02 -20.12 -36.29
N GLU A 577 3.76 -19.44 -37.18
CA GLU A 577 3.25 -19.13 -38.51
C GLU A 577 3.19 -20.41 -39.35
N VAL A 578 2.02 -20.69 -39.91
CA VAL A 578 1.78 -21.89 -40.71
C VAL A 578 1.33 -21.50 -42.11
N SER A 579 1.71 -22.32 -43.09
CA SER A 579 1.18 -22.18 -44.45
C SER A 579 -0.01 -23.11 -44.62
N CYS A 580 -1.15 -22.55 -44.98
CA CYS A 580 -2.37 -23.28 -45.25
C CYS A 580 -2.51 -23.45 -46.76
N LEU A 581 -2.73 -24.68 -47.22
CA LEU A 581 -2.91 -25.03 -48.62
C LEU A 581 -4.26 -25.73 -48.81
N CYS A 582 -5.12 -25.12 -49.59
CA CYS A 582 -6.35 -25.75 -50.07
C CYS A 582 -6.10 -26.32 -51.46
N ARG A 583 -6.50 -27.57 -51.67
CA ARG A 583 -6.49 -28.22 -52.98
C ARG A 583 -7.91 -28.50 -53.41
N ILE A 584 -8.26 -28.06 -54.60
CA ILE A 584 -9.56 -28.29 -55.22
C ILE A 584 -9.34 -29.07 -56.51
N THR A 585 -10.01 -30.22 -56.60
CA THR A 585 -10.05 -31.00 -57.84
C THR A 585 -11.20 -30.49 -58.70
N LEU A 586 -10.88 -29.96 -59.88
CA LEU A 586 -11.89 -29.47 -60.82
C LEU A 586 -12.60 -30.64 -61.52
N PRO A 587 -13.95 -30.68 -61.54
CA PRO A 587 -14.72 -31.64 -62.31
C PRO A 587 -14.42 -31.58 -63.80
N THR A 588 -14.68 -32.69 -64.50
CA THR A 588 -14.59 -32.76 -65.96
C THR A 588 -15.44 -31.65 -66.61
N GLY A 589 -14.82 -30.82 -67.45
CA GLY A 589 -15.45 -29.68 -68.13
C GLY A 589 -15.01 -28.31 -67.62
N MET A 590 -14.40 -28.22 -66.44
CA MET A 590 -13.82 -26.98 -65.91
C MET A 590 -12.31 -26.91 -66.17
N VAL A 591 -11.79 -25.72 -66.45
CA VAL A 591 -10.37 -25.47 -66.76
C VAL A 591 -9.85 -24.24 -66.01
N ALA A 592 -8.64 -24.29 -65.45
CA ALA A 592 -7.98 -23.12 -64.87
C ALA A 592 -7.02 -22.44 -65.85
N LEU A 593 -7.22 -21.15 -66.14
CA LEU A 593 -6.42 -20.33 -67.05
C LEU A 593 -5.68 -19.22 -66.29
N PRO A 594 -4.52 -18.72 -66.76
CA PRO A 594 -3.94 -17.47 -66.27
C PRO A 594 -4.91 -16.27 -66.32
N ALA A 595 -4.92 -15.43 -65.28
CA ALA A 595 -5.91 -14.36 -65.13
C ALA A 595 -5.93 -13.32 -66.28
N HIS A 596 -4.80 -13.06 -66.93
CA HIS A 596 -4.70 -12.09 -68.03
C HIS A 596 -5.30 -12.59 -69.36
N LEU A 597 -5.63 -13.89 -69.46
CA LEU A 597 -6.29 -14.48 -70.64
C LEU A 597 -7.81 -14.45 -70.55
N VAL A 598 -8.33 -14.01 -69.41
CA VAL A 598 -9.76 -13.88 -69.17
C VAL A 598 -10.06 -12.43 -68.83
N ALA A 599 -10.66 -11.70 -69.77
CA ALA A 599 -11.16 -10.36 -69.51
C ALA A 599 -12.48 -10.50 -68.75
N MET A 600 -12.61 -9.81 -67.62
CA MET A 600 -13.84 -9.80 -66.84
C MET A 600 -14.50 -8.43 -67.00
N VAL A 601 -15.58 -8.37 -67.78
CA VAL A 601 -16.33 -7.15 -68.06
C VAL A 601 -17.79 -7.37 -67.67
N ASP A 602 -18.36 -6.50 -66.82
CA ASP A 602 -19.77 -6.53 -66.40
C ASP A 602 -20.24 -7.89 -65.86
N ASN A 603 -19.46 -8.52 -64.97
CA ASN A 603 -19.68 -9.89 -64.44
C ASN A 603 -19.66 -11.01 -65.49
N ARG A 604 -19.33 -10.69 -66.74
CA ARG A 604 -19.12 -11.66 -67.82
C ARG A 604 -17.64 -11.88 -67.98
N SER A 605 -17.26 -13.13 -68.17
CA SER A 605 -15.87 -13.47 -68.45
C SER A 605 -15.73 -13.72 -69.94
N TRP A 606 -14.64 -13.28 -70.52
CA TRP A 606 -14.39 -13.37 -71.95
C TRP A 606 -13.02 -13.97 -72.18
N VAL A 607 -12.93 -14.90 -73.12
CA VAL A 607 -11.66 -15.48 -73.58
C VAL A 607 -11.55 -15.28 -75.08
N GLN A 608 -10.36 -15.04 -75.59
CA GLN A 608 -10.15 -14.90 -77.03
C GLN A 608 -9.27 -16.03 -77.53
N GLU A 609 -9.81 -16.84 -78.44
CA GLU A 609 -9.02 -17.87 -79.11
C GLU A 609 -8.06 -17.22 -80.12
N SER A 610 -6.84 -17.73 -80.21
CA SER A 610 -5.85 -17.28 -81.17
C SER A 610 -6.38 -17.51 -82.60
N GLY A 611 -6.60 -16.42 -83.35
CA GLY A 611 -7.21 -16.43 -84.68
C GLY A 611 -8.71 -16.11 -84.71
N ALA A 612 -9.39 -16.04 -83.56
CA ALA A 612 -10.76 -15.56 -83.49
C ALA A 612 -10.80 -14.02 -83.58
N ARG A 613 -11.71 -13.49 -84.41
CA ARG A 613 -11.89 -12.04 -84.62
C ARG A 613 -12.53 -11.31 -83.45
N SER A 614 -13.17 -12.04 -82.53
CA SER A 614 -13.84 -11.46 -81.37
C SER A 614 -13.72 -12.39 -80.16
N PRO A 615 -13.64 -11.83 -78.94
CA PRO A 615 -13.68 -12.62 -77.72
C PRO A 615 -15.00 -13.38 -77.57
N ARG A 616 -14.94 -14.57 -76.96
CA ARG A 616 -16.10 -15.42 -76.63
C ARG A 616 -16.42 -15.32 -75.14
N GLU A 617 -17.70 -15.13 -74.82
CA GLU A 617 -18.18 -15.15 -73.44
C GLU A 617 -18.08 -16.55 -72.85
N VAL A 618 -17.60 -16.63 -71.62
CA VAL A 618 -17.50 -17.84 -70.81
C VAL A 618 -17.97 -17.55 -69.40
N THR A 619 -18.39 -18.59 -68.67
CA THR A 619 -18.63 -18.47 -67.23
C THR A 619 -17.33 -18.82 -66.52
N ALA A 620 -16.80 -17.89 -65.72
CA ALA A 620 -15.56 -18.12 -65.00
C ALA A 620 -15.54 -17.40 -63.65
N PHE A 621 -14.63 -17.84 -62.77
CA PHE A 621 -14.36 -17.16 -61.50
C PHE A 621 -12.87 -17.23 -61.15
N ARG A 622 -12.37 -16.29 -60.36
CA ARG A 622 -10.94 -16.16 -60.07
C ARG A 622 -10.51 -16.95 -58.83
N ILE A 623 -9.37 -17.62 -58.91
CA ILE A 623 -8.64 -18.26 -57.80
C ILE A 623 -7.19 -17.75 -57.86
N GLY A 624 -6.89 -16.67 -57.14
CA GLY A 624 -5.55 -16.06 -57.11
C GLY A 624 -5.11 -15.53 -58.48
N THR A 625 -4.04 -16.10 -59.04
CA THR A 625 -3.50 -15.75 -60.37
C THR A 625 -4.14 -16.54 -61.51
N LYS A 626 -5.04 -17.49 -61.19
CA LYS A 626 -5.78 -18.29 -62.15
C LYS A 626 -7.24 -17.89 -62.17
N THR A 627 -7.90 -18.11 -63.29
CA THR A 627 -9.33 -17.96 -63.49
C THR A 627 -9.88 -19.32 -63.95
N VAL A 628 -10.79 -19.90 -63.17
CA VAL A 628 -11.45 -21.17 -63.48
C VAL A 628 -12.64 -20.90 -64.39
N VAL A 629 -12.57 -21.38 -65.61
CA VAL A 629 -13.64 -21.39 -66.60
C VAL A 629 -14.48 -22.65 -66.40
N LEU A 630 -15.78 -22.50 -66.21
CA LEU A 630 -16.69 -23.60 -65.87
C LEU A 630 -17.05 -24.50 -67.06
N ALA A 631 -17.14 -23.89 -68.25
CA ALA A 631 -17.53 -24.55 -69.49
C ALA A 631 -17.11 -23.68 -70.68
N GLY A 632 -17.05 -24.30 -71.86
CA GLY A 632 -16.88 -23.57 -73.12
C GLY A 632 -15.43 -23.35 -73.55
N VAL A 633 -14.44 -24.02 -72.95
CA VAL A 633 -13.06 -24.06 -73.46
C VAL A 633 -12.58 -25.51 -73.45
N ALA A 634 -12.35 -26.07 -74.64
CA ALA A 634 -11.88 -27.44 -74.76
C ALA A 634 -10.35 -27.55 -74.51
N PRO A 635 -9.86 -28.67 -73.98
CA PRO A 635 -8.43 -29.00 -74.01
C PRO A 635 -7.82 -28.84 -75.40
N GLY A 636 -6.63 -28.23 -75.48
CA GLY A 636 -5.90 -27.99 -76.73
C GLY A 636 -6.19 -26.65 -77.42
N VAL A 637 -7.20 -25.88 -76.97
CA VAL A 637 -7.49 -24.54 -77.52
C VAL A 637 -6.35 -23.55 -77.22
N ARG A 638 -6.02 -22.69 -78.18
CA ARG A 638 -5.01 -21.62 -78.07
C ARG A 638 -5.69 -20.30 -77.72
N LEU A 639 -5.26 -19.61 -76.66
CA LEU A 639 -5.85 -18.36 -76.16
C LEU A 639 -4.86 -17.19 -76.20
N ILE A 640 -5.37 -15.97 -76.39
CA ILE A 640 -4.63 -14.69 -76.29
C ILE A 640 -5.38 -13.73 -75.33
N PRO A 641 -4.72 -12.68 -74.79
CA PRO A 641 -5.41 -11.64 -74.01
C PRO A 641 -6.54 -11.03 -74.82
N PRO A 642 -7.77 -10.91 -74.27
CA PRO A 642 -8.89 -10.37 -75.03
C PRO A 642 -8.69 -8.89 -75.37
N ASP A 643 -8.95 -8.52 -76.62
CA ASP A 643 -9.09 -7.12 -77.03
C ASP A 643 -10.34 -6.54 -76.34
N ASP A 644 -10.17 -5.61 -75.39
CA ASP A 644 -11.27 -5.00 -74.65
C ASP A 644 -12.15 -4.15 -75.59
N PRO A 645 -13.43 -4.51 -75.83
CA PRO A 645 -14.29 -3.79 -76.78
C PRO A 645 -14.72 -2.41 -76.29
N THR A 646 -14.43 -2.03 -75.05
CA THR A 646 -14.99 -0.84 -74.39
C THR A 646 -14.02 0.32 -74.17
N SER A 647 -12.73 0.16 -74.43
CA SER A 647 -11.70 1.15 -74.09
C SER A 647 -11.43 2.19 -75.18
N ALA A 648 -12.44 3.01 -75.51
CA ALA A 648 -12.23 4.33 -76.15
C ALA A 648 -12.47 5.44 -75.11
N ILE A 649 -11.42 5.83 -74.38
CA ILE A 649 -11.54 6.76 -73.24
C ILE A 649 -11.26 8.21 -73.69
N SER A 650 -12.31 9.01 -73.84
CA SER A 650 -12.24 10.48 -73.95
C SER A 650 -12.11 11.14 -72.56
N GLU A 651 -11.23 12.14 -72.44
CA GLU A 651 -11.02 13.05 -71.29
C GLU A 651 -11.11 12.42 -69.88
N ARG A 652 -9.96 12.02 -69.32
CA ARG A 652 -9.86 11.27 -68.05
C ARG A 652 -9.96 12.17 -66.82
N SER A 653 -11.17 12.26 -66.27
CA SER A 653 -11.45 12.79 -64.92
C SER A 653 -11.56 11.61 -63.94
N ILE A 654 -10.56 11.40 -63.08
CA ILE A 654 -10.49 10.28 -62.13
C ILE A 654 -10.99 10.72 -60.76
N PRO A 655 -12.04 10.11 -60.19
CA PRO A 655 -12.58 10.53 -58.89
C PRO A 655 -11.56 10.34 -57.77
N GLY A 656 -11.66 11.20 -56.76
CA GLY A 656 -10.84 11.13 -55.55
C GLY A 656 -11.44 11.95 -54.41
N ARG A 657 -10.72 12.05 -53.29
CA ARG A 657 -11.18 12.74 -52.08
C ARG A 657 -10.08 13.59 -51.46
N VAL A 658 -10.49 14.65 -50.79
CA VAL A 658 -9.58 15.50 -50.01
C VAL A 658 -9.09 14.78 -48.76
N LYS A 659 -7.79 14.88 -48.44
CA LYS A 659 -7.16 14.45 -47.18
C LYS A 659 -6.57 15.66 -46.46
N ALA A 660 -6.67 15.69 -45.12
CA ALA A 660 -6.01 16.70 -44.30
C ALA A 660 -4.49 16.62 -44.46
N GLY A 661 -3.84 17.77 -44.67
CA GLY A 661 -2.38 17.90 -44.83
C GLY A 661 -1.64 17.78 -43.51
N THR A 662 -2.14 18.43 -42.44
CA THR A 662 -1.55 18.33 -41.10
C THR A 662 -2.58 17.87 -40.08
N ARG A 663 -2.24 16.81 -39.34
CA ARG A 663 -3.06 16.26 -38.25
C ARG A 663 -2.31 16.46 -36.96
N THR A 664 -2.87 17.24 -36.04
CA THR A 664 -2.30 17.38 -34.70
C THR A 664 -2.95 16.35 -33.78
N PRO A 665 -2.24 15.30 -33.35
CA PRO A 665 -2.82 14.33 -32.45
C PRO A 665 -3.04 14.97 -31.08
N VAL A 666 -4.23 14.77 -30.51
CA VAL A 666 -4.51 15.05 -29.11
C VAL A 666 -4.09 13.82 -28.32
N VAL A 667 -2.91 13.92 -27.70
CA VAL A 667 -2.27 12.82 -26.98
C VAL A 667 -2.43 13.05 -25.49
N LEU A 668 -2.81 12.00 -24.76
CA LEU A 668 -2.87 12.04 -23.30
C LEU A 668 -1.44 12.19 -22.75
N SER A 669 -1.25 13.12 -21.81
CA SER A 669 0.04 13.25 -21.09
C SER A 669 0.32 11.98 -20.28
N LYS A 670 1.46 11.87 -19.57
CA LYS A 670 1.94 10.62 -18.95
C LYS A 670 1.03 9.96 -17.87
N SER A 671 -0.22 10.40 -17.70
CA SER A 671 -1.20 9.84 -16.77
C SER A 671 -2.07 8.74 -17.41
N TRP A 672 -2.84 8.02 -16.61
CA TRP A 672 -3.87 7.08 -17.05
C TRP A 672 -5.20 7.42 -16.39
N GLY A 673 -6.32 7.16 -17.07
CA GLY A 673 -7.66 7.36 -16.51
C GLY A 673 -8.79 6.89 -17.45
N ARG A 674 -10.03 7.08 -17.04
CA ARG A 674 -11.26 6.84 -17.80
C ARG A 674 -11.93 8.14 -18.21
N ILE A 675 -12.50 8.18 -19.41
CA ILE A 675 -13.21 9.36 -19.93
C ILE A 675 -14.50 9.60 -19.15
N LYS A 676 -14.62 10.70 -18.41
CA LYS A 676 -15.86 11.08 -17.70
C LYS A 676 -16.79 11.93 -18.55
N ASP A 677 -16.26 12.94 -19.24
CA ASP A 677 -17.01 13.90 -20.06
C ASP A 677 -16.16 14.26 -21.28
N MET A 678 -16.78 14.58 -22.43
CA MET A 678 -16.06 14.94 -23.67
C MET A 678 -16.85 15.89 -24.57
N VAL A 679 -16.16 16.73 -25.34
CA VAL A 679 -16.72 17.61 -26.38
C VAL A 679 -17.24 16.78 -27.56
N GLU A 680 -18.25 17.26 -28.27
CA GLU A 680 -18.83 16.58 -29.44
C GLU A 680 -17.82 16.44 -30.60
N ASP A 681 -17.92 15.33 -31.32
CA ASP A 681 -17.12 15.02 -32.50
C ASP A 681 -17.43 16.01 -33.65
N GLY A 682 -16.40 16.60 -34.26
CA GLY A 682 -16.54 17.59 -35.33
C GLY A 682 -16.62 19.05 -34.87
N ALA A 683 -16.61 19.32 -33.56
CA ALA A 683 -16.62 20.68 -33.03
C ALA A 683 -15.39 21.48 -33.48
N ARG A 684 -15.59 22.79 -33.74
CA ARG A 684 -14.46 23.73 -33.87
C ARG A 684 -13.90 23.96 -32.48
N VAL A 685 -12.63 23.66 -32.31
CA VAL A 685 -11.91 23.86 -31.06
C VAL A 685 -10.79 24.83 -31.29
N THR A 686 -10.67 25.78 -30.38
CA THR A 686 -9.53 26.68 -30.29
C THR A 686 -8.49 26.08 -29.37
N LYS A 687 -7.21 26.35 -29.63
CA LYS A 687 -6.13 25.91 -28.75
C LYS A 687 -6.42 26.34 -27.30
N GLY A 688 -6.53 25.37 -26.39
CA GLY A 688 -6.85 25.58 -24.97
C GLY A 688 -8.24 25.12 -24.52
N ASP A 689 -9.18 24.84 -25.44
CA ASP A 689 -10.51 24.33 -25.10
C ASP A 689 -10.44 22.96 -24.42
N VAL A 690 -11.22 22.74 -23.35
CA VAL A 690 -11.26 21.44 -22.65
C VAL A 690 -12.01 20.43 -23.49
N LEU A 691 -11.31 19.40 -23.96
CA LEU A 691 -11.81 18.35 -24.84
C LEU A 691 -12.39 17.18 -24.05
N ILE A 692 -11.67 16.72 -23.01
CA ILE A 692 -12.01 15.51 -22.24
C ILE A 692 -11.73 15.74 -20.75
N THR A 693 -12.59 15.20 -19.89
CA THR A 693 -12.35 15.10 -18.43
C THR A 693 -12.11 13.65 -18.03
N LEU A 694 -11.09 13.33 -17.22
CA LEU A 694 -10.71 11.97 -16.81
C LEU A 694 -11.06 11.61 -15.35
N VAL A 695 -11.15 10.32 -15.02
CA VAL A 695 -11.25 9.75 -13.65
C VAL A 695 -10.25 8.59 -13.50
N ASN A 696 -9.54 8.47 -12.38
CA ASN A 696 -8.56 7.41 -12.16
C ASN A 696 -8.96 6.51 -10.96
N PRO A 697 -9.41 5.26 -11.21
CA PRO A 697 -9.78 4.31 -10.15
C PRO A 697 -8.67 3.98 -9.15
N SER A 698 -7.40 3.96 -9.57
CA SER A 698 -6.29 3.65 -8.66
C SER A 698 -6.03 4.75 -7.63
N LEU A 699 -6.41 6.01 -7.95
CA LEU A 699 -6.40 7.08 -6.96
C LEU A 699 -7.52 6.86 -5.93
N GLU A 700 -8.64 6.24 -6.29
CA GLU A 700 -9.72 5.88 -5.35
C GLU A 700 -9.25 4.80 -4.35
N ASP A 701 -8.47 3.81 -4.80
CA ASP A 701 -7.84 2.85 -3.87
C ASP A 701 -6.79 3.53 -2.96
N GLN A 702 -6.05 4.52 -3.48
CA GLN A 702 -5.16 5.35 -2.65
C GLN A 702 -5.92 6.20 -1.64
N VAL A 703 -7.17 6.63 -1.92
CA VAL A 703 -8.02 7.31 -0.93
C VAL A 703 -8.18 6.41 0.31
N LEU A 704 -8.32 5.10 0.14
CA LEU A 704 -8.46 4.16 1.26
C LEU A 704 -7.17 4.06 2.09
N SER A 705 -6.00 4.10 1.44
CA SER A 705 -4.70 4.18 2.14
C SER A 705 -4.51 5.53 2.86
N LEU A 706 -4.94 6.63 2.22
CA LEU A 706 -4.92 7.97 2.81
C LEU A 706 -5.90 8.06 3.99
N GLU A 707 -7.01 7.34 3.98
CA GLU A 707 -7.89 7.21 5.14
C GLU A 707 -7.20 6.50 6.30
N GLN A 708 -6.40 5.46 6.04
CA GLN A 708 -5.59 4.82 7.07
C GLN A 708 -4.52 5.76 7.63
N ASP A 709 -3.86 6.54 6.77
CA ASP A 709 -2.88 7.53 7.22
C ASP A 709 -3.52 8.71 7.95
N LYS A 710 -4.75 9.11 7.57
CA LYS A 710 -5.59 10.04 8.35
C LYS A 710 -5.92 9.47 9.72
N LYS A 711 -6.25 8.17 9.81
CA LYS A 711 -6.46 7.50 11.12
C LYS A 711 -5.19 7.52 11.97
N LYS A 712 -4.01 7.24 11.39
CA LYS A 712 -2.73 7.35 12.12
C LYS A 712 -2.43 8.79 12.56
N ALA A 713 -2.63 9.76 11.68
CA ALA A 713 -2.43 11.17 11.99
C ALA A 713 -3.39 11.66 13.09
N ASN A 714 -4.65 11.23 13.07
CA ASN A 714 -5.63 11.49 14.12
C ASN A 714 -5.22 10.82 15.45
N HIS A 715 -4.76 9.56 15.41
CA HIS A 715 -4.29 8.87 16.62
C HIS A 715 -3.06 9.57 17.21
N ALA A 716 -2.08 9.95 16.38
CA ALA A 716 -0.92 10.72 16.81
C ALA A 716 -1.32 12.10 17.37
N TYR A 717 -2.32 12.76 16.77
CA TYR A 717 -2.88 14.01 17.28
C TYR A 717 -3.53 13.84 18.66
N GLN A 718 -4.31 12.77 18.85
CA GLN A 718 -4.94 12.43 20.14
C GLN A 718 -3.89 12.13 21.22
N LEU A 719 -2.86 11.33 20.89
CA LEU A 719 -1.77 11.04 21.81
C LEU A 719 -1.01 12.32 22.21
N ALA A 720 -0.75 13.20 21.25
CA ALA A 720 -0.13 14.49 21.51
C ALA A 720 -1.04 15.42 22.32
N ALA A 721 -2.36 15.40 22.12
CA ALA A 721 -3.32 16.17 22.92
C ALA A 721 -3.33 15.71 24.38
N GLU A 722 -3.30 14.42 24.63
CA GLU A 722 -3.32 13.91 26.00
C GLU A 722 -1.99 14.07 26.70
N THR A 723 -0.87 13.88 26.00
CA THR A 723 0.46 14.19 26.57
C THR A 723 0.54 15.65 27.01
N ARG A 724 -0.10 16.56 26.26
CA ARG A 724 -0.20 17.99 26.63
C ARG A 724 -1.09 18.20 27.86
N GLN A 725 -2.24 17.54 27.92
CA GLN A 725 -3.12 17.59 29.09
C GLN A 725 -2.39 17.11 30.36
N VAL A 726 -1.66 16.00 30.30
CA VAL A 726 -0.87 15.47 31.42
C VAL A 726 0.20 16.48 31.86
N LYS A 727 0.95 17.06 30.92
CA LYS A 727 1.96 18.09 31.23
C LYS A 727 1.34 19.35 31.86
N SER A 728 0.17 19.77 31.38
CA SER A 728 -0.56 20.93 31.89
C SER A 728 -1.07 20.70 33.32
N VAL A 729 -1.63 19.50 33.58
CA VAL A 729 -2.04 19.08 34.93
C VAL A 729 -0.84 19.01 35.87
N GLN A 730 0.28 18.40 35.45
CA GLN A 730 1.50 18.33 36.25
C GLN A 730 2.02 19.73 36.61
N ALA A 731 2.08 20.63 35.64
CA ALA A 731 2.55 22.00 35.86
C ALA A 731 1.61 22.77 36.82
N GLY A 732 0.30 22.49 36.77
CA GLY A 732 -0.68 23.04 37.71
C GLY A 732 -0.51 22.52 39.14
N ILE A 733 -0.25 21.22 39.31
CA ILE A 733 0.06 20.60 40.62
C ILE A 733 1.33 21.23 41.22
N ASP A 734 2.39 21.34 40.43
CA ASP A 734 3.66 21.91 40.88
C ASP A 734 3.50 23.38 41.30
N HIS A 735 2.72 24.17 40.53
CA HIS A 735 2.42 25.55 40.86
C HIS A 735 1.66 25.67 42.19
N LYS A 736 0.60 24.87 42.41
CA LYS A 736 -0.12 24.82 43.70
C LYS A 736 0.82 24.49 44.87
N SER A 737 1.76 23.56 44.68
CA SER A 737 2.76 23.21 45.71
C SER A 737 3.71 24.37 46.02
N LYS A 738 4.16 25.12 45.01
CA LYS A 738 5.04 26.30 45.22
C LYS A 738 4.32 27.46 45.90
N VAL A 739 3.03 27.70 45.59
CA VAL A 739 2.20 28.67 46.33
C VAL A 739 2.12 28.32 47.82
N LEU A 740 1.99 27.03 48.16
CA LEU A 740 1.96 26.61 49.57
C LEU A 740 3.34 26.74 50.24
N THR A 741 4.43 26.54 49.51
CA THR A 741 5.81 26.70 50.00
C THR A 741 6.10 28.17 50.33
N GLU A 742 5.68 29.09 49.47
CA GLU A 742 5.77 30.54 49.71
C GLU A 742 5.00 30.94 50.98
N LYS A 743 3.75 30.47 51.14
CA LYS A 743 2.94 30.74 52.34
C LYS A 743 3.57 30.19 53.62
N LEU A 744 4.19 29.01 53.58
CA LEU A 744 4.92 28.44 54.71
C LEU A 744 6.13 29.30 55.09
N ALA A 745 6.91 29.77 54.10
CA ALA A 745 8.05 30.65 54.34
C ALA A 745 7.61 32.01 54.90
N HIS A 746 6.50 32.56 54.41
CA HIS A 746 5.91 33.80 54.93
C HIS A 746 5.45 33.65 56.39
N LEU A 747 4.80 32.53 56.75
CA LEU A 747 4.44 32.26 58.14
C LEU A 747 5.67 32.13 59.05
N ALA A 748 6.74 31.48 58.59
CA ALA A 748 7.99 31.39 59.34
C ALA A 748 8.64 32.78 59.52
N LEU A 749 8.59 33.64 58.51
CA LEU A 749 9.06 35.03 58.64
C LEU A 749 8.22 35.82 59.66
N SER A 750 6.89 35.67 59.64
CA SER A 750 5.99 36.31 60.61
C SER A 750 6.30 35.87 62.05
N GLU A 751 6.59 34.58 62.28
CA GLU A 751 6.98 34.05 63.58
C GLU A 751 8.30 34.69 64.08
N ALA A 752 9.30 34.86 63.20
CA ALA A 752 10.57 35.49 63.59
C ALA A 752 10.48 37.01 63.82
N LEU A 753 9.41 37.66 63.34
CA LEU A 753 9.16 39.08 63.60
C LEU A 753 8.48 39.32 64.96
N GLU A 754 7.85 38.29 65.57
CA GLU A 754 7.23 38.39 66.89
C GLU A 754 8.32 38.44 67.97
N ILE A 755 8.50 39.59 68.62
CA ILE A 755 9.42 39.72 69.76
C ILE A 755 8.84 38.91 70.91
N ASP A 756 9.63 38.01 71.49
CA ASP A 756 9.21 37.24 72.65
C ASP A 756 9.04 38.16 73.88
N PRO A 757 7.80 38.41 74.35
CA PRO A 757 7.55 39.30 75.48
C PRO A 757 8.10 38.75 76.81
N LEU A 758 8.43 37.46 76.87
CA LEU A 758 9.05 36.83 78.05
C LEU A 758 10.54 37.16 78.15
N VAL A 759 11.24 37.24 77.02
CA VAL A 759 12.68 37.58 76.98
C VAL A 759 12.87 39.02 77.44
N THR A 760 12.04 39.94 76.93
CA THR A 760 12.05 41.34 77.37
C THR A 760 11.66 41.47 78.84
N ALA A 761 10.59 40.82 79.30
CA ALA A 761 10.17 40.88 80.70
C ALA A 761 11.18 40.27 81.69
N ARG A 762 11.94 39.25 81.30
CA ARG A 762 13.05 38.69 82.10
C ARG A 762 14.19 39.69 82.24
N ALA A 763 14.58 40.33 81.15
CA ALA A 763 15.66 41.31 81.17
C ALA A 763 15.26 42.58 81.93
N ASP A 764 14.00 43.02 81.82
CA ASP A 764 13.41 44.10 82.62
C ASP A 764 13.49 43.76 84.12
N ALA A 765 13.10 42.55 84.52
CA ALA A 765 13.13 42.10 85.90
C ALA A 765 14.56 42.03 86.46
N VAL A 766 15.52 41.52 85.68
CA VAL A 766 16.93 41.43 86.08
C VAL A 766 17.57 42.82 86.21
N THR A 767 17.22 43.75 85.33
CA THR A 767 17.70 45.14 85.38
C THR A 767 17.18 45.86 86.61
N GLU A 768 15.88 45.77 86.86
CA GLU A 768 15.27 46.42 88.01
C GLU A 768 15.81 45.84 89.32
N ARG A 769 15.99 44.52 89.39
CA ARG A 769 16.62 43.84 90.54
C ARG A 769 18.06 44.32 90.78
N SER A 770 18.85 44.41 89.71
CA SER A 770 20.26 44.82 89.81
C SER A 770 20.39 46.29 90.20
N ARG A 771 19.47 47.15 89.72
CA ARG A 771 19.38 48.57 90.10
C ARG A 771 19.09 48.74 91.60
N LEU A 772 18.11 48.01 92.14
CA LEU A 772 17.77 48.07 93.56
C LEU A 772 18.91 47.57 94.46
N LEU A 773 19.67 46.56 94.03
CA LEU A 773 20.85 46.08 94.75
C LEU A 773 21.99 47.12 94.73
N ALA A 774 22.20 47.79 93.59
CA ALA A 774 23.18 48.88 93.48
C ALA A 774 22.83 50.05 94.41
N GLU A 775 21.56 50.48 94.44
CA GLU A 775 21.07 51.55 95.32
C GLU A 775 21.24 51.21 96.82
N ASP A 776 21.00 49.96 97.23
CA ASP A 776 21.24 49.52 98.62
C ASP A 776 22.74 49.47 98.96
N SER A 777 23.56 48.89 98.09
CA SER A 777 25.01 48.85 98.31
C SER A 777 25.64 50.25 98.38
N ALA A 778 25.13 51.22 97.60
CA ALA A 778 25.53 52.62 97.66
C ALA A 778 25.14 53.27 99.00
N ARG A 779 23.91 53.02 99.49
CA ARG A 779 23.47 53.47 100.82
C ARG A 779 24.33 52.87 101.94
N ARG A 780 24.69 51.59 101.86
CA ARG A 780 25.60 50.93 102.82
C ARG A 780 27.01 51.51 102.78
N LEU A 781 27.51 51.84 101.59
CA LEU A 781 28.78 52.53 101.42
C LEU A 781 28.75 53.90 102.11
N GLU A 782 27.73 54.72 101.87
CA GLU A 782 27.56 56.02 102.51
C GLU A 782 27.51 55.90 104.04
N ALA A 783 26.73 54.94 104.55
CA ALA A 783 26.68 54.63 105.99
C ALA A 783 28.03 54.16 106.55
N SER A 784 28.79 53.36 105.81
CA SER A 784 30.13 52.91 106.21
C SER A 784 31.19 54.01 106.13
N GLN A 785 31.01 55.01 105.26
CA GLN A 785 31.90 56.15 105.11
C GLN A 785 31.92 57.02 106.36
N ALA A 786 30.76 57.19 107.00
CA ALA A 786 30.66 57.83 108.31
C ALA A 786 31.48 57.10 109.41
N LEU A 787 31.69 55.79 109.24
CA LEU A 787 32.41 54.91 110.16
C LEU A 787 33.86 54.63 109.73
N GLN A 788 34.32 55.19 108.61
CA GLN A 788 35.63 54.88 108.00
C GLN A 788 36.81 55.08 108.96
N LYS A 789 36.72 56.07 109.86
CA LYS A 789 37.75 56.36 110.86
C LYS A 789 37.89 55.24 111.91
N TYR A 790 36.86 54.42 112.09
CA TYR A 790 36.79 53.40 113.14
C TYR A 790 36.93 51.98 112.59
N ASP A 791 36.48 51.71 111.37
CA ASP A 791 36.51 50.37 110.77
C ASP A 791 36.81 50.45 109.27
N GLN A 792 38.11 50.49 108.95
CA GLN A 792 38.60 50.55 107.56
C GLN A 792 38.23 49.31 106.75
N ASN A 793 38.11 48.13 107.40
CA ASN A 793 37.78 46.88 106.72
C ASN A 793 36.32 46.88 106.26
N ARG A 794 35.39 47.30 107.12
CA ARG A 794 33.96 47.39 106.78
C ARG A 794 33.71 48.41 105.66
N PHE A 795 34.44 49.53 105.67
CA PHE A 795 34.41 50.50 104.56
C PHE A 795 34.94 49.90 103.25
N ALA A 796 36.09 49.21 103.28
CA ALA A 796 36.66 48.58 102.08
C ALA A 796 35.76 47.49 101.46
N VAL A 797 35.07 46.71 102.31
CA VAL A 797 34.06 45.74 101.87
C VAL A 797 32.89 46.45 101.20
N ALA A 798 32.34 47.50 101.82
CA ALA A 798 31.22 48.26 101.27
C ALA A 798 31.56 48.94 99.93
N VAL A 799 32.80 49.46 99.76
CA VAL A 799 33.29 50.01 98.47
C VAL A 799 33.27 48.93 97.39
N THR A 800 33.78 47.74 97.70
CA THR A 800 33.87 46.63 96.75
C THR A 800 32.49 46.10 96.38
N GLU A 801 31.59 45.98 97.35
CA GLU A 801 30.20 45.56 97.14
C GLU A 801 29.42 46.57 96.30
N ALA A 802 29.57 47.87 96.57
CA ALA A 802 28.93 48.93 95.79
C ALA A 802 29.42 48.96 94.34
N ALA A 803 30.74 48.87 94.11
CA ALA A 803 31.30 48.80 92.77
C ALA A 803 30.82 47.54 92.01
N ARG A 804 30.74 46.38 92.68
CA ARG A 804 30.26 45.13 92.07
C ARG A 804 28.78 45.23 91.71
N ALA A 805 27.95 45.82 92.57
CA ALA A 805 26.53 46.00 92.32
C ALA A 805 26.27 47.02 91.20
N GLU A 806 27.02 48.12 91.12
CA GLU A 806 26.93 49.08 90.02
C GLU A 806 27.31 48.45 88.67
N ILE A 807 28.41 47.67 88.64
CA ILE A 807 28.81 46.91 87.44
C ILE A 807 27.70 45.93 87.05
N SER A 808 27.11 45.22 88.02
CA SER A 808 25.98 44.31 87.76
C SER A 808 24.75 45.03 87.23
N ALA A 809 24.42 46.22 87.73
CA ALA A 809 23.30 47.03 87.24
C ALA A 809 23.53 47.53 85.82
N ARG A 810 24.75 47.99 85.50
CA ARG A 810 25.12 48.37 84.13
C ARG A 810 25.11 47.18 83.17
N ALA A 811 25.61 46.02 83.61
CA ALA A 811 25.56 44.79 82.83
C ALA A 811 24.10 44.38 82.55
N ALA A 812 23.23 44.40 83.57
CA ALA A 812 21.81 44.09 83.39
C ALA A 812 21.09 45.09 82.46
N ALA A 813 21.37 46.39 82.55
CA ALA A 813 20.82 47.39 81.63
C ALA A 813 21.29 47.18 80.18
N LEU A 814 22.54 46.75 79.99
CA LEU A 814 23.05 46.34 78.68
C LEU A 814 22.37 45.04 78.20
N ASP A 815 22.12 44.08 79.09
CA ASP A 815 21.38 42.85 78.77
C ASP A 815 19.90 43.10 78.46
N GLN A 816 19.27 44.11 79.08
CA GLN A 816 17.92 44.57 78.72
C GLN A 816 17.90 45.28 77.37
N ALA A 817 18.87 46.17 77.12
CA ALA A 817 19.04 46.77 75.79
C ALA A 817 19.35 45.70 74.73
N ALA A 818 20.11 44.65 75.10
CA ALA A 818 20.37 43.50 74.26
C ALA A 818 19.09 42.71 74.04
N ALA A 819 18.32 42.32 75.07
CA ALA A 819 17.05 41.60 74.98
C ALA A 819 15.97 42.36 74.17
N ALA A 820 15.92 43.68 74.29
CA ALA A 820 15.05 44.54 73.47
C ALA A 820 15.51 44.59 72.00
N ARG A 821 16.79 44.31 71.75
CA ARG A 821 17.41 44.18 70.42
C ARG A 821 17.60 42.72 69.98
N ASP A 822 17.28 41.74 70.84
CA ASP A 822 17.57 40.30 70.69
C ASP A 822 16.55 39.66 69.76
N ARG A 823 16.44 40.28 68.59
CA ARG A 823 16.04 39.59 67.39
C ARG A 823 17.32 38.93 66.93
N ASP A 824 17.27 37.61 66.79
CA ASP A 824 18.30 36.89 66.06
C ASP A 824 18.27 37.41 64.62
N TRP A 825 19.07 38.43 64.36
CA TRP A 825 19.13 39.12 63.08
C TRP A 825 19.62 38.19 61.98
N PHE A 826 20.39 37.16 62.34
CA PHE A 826 20.82 36.13 61.40
C PHE A 826 19.66 35.20 61.06
N ALA A 827 18.91 34.68 62.04
CA ALA A 827 17.72 33.87 61.77
C ALA A 827 16.62 34.65 61.03
N LEU A 828 16.39 35.92 61.38
CA LEU A 828 15.44 36.77 60.66
C LEU A 828 15.88 36.97 59.22
N ARG A 829 17.16 37.28 58.98
CA ARG A 829 17.71 37.44 57.63
C ARG A 829 17.65 36.14 56.84
N GLU A 830 17.93 35.00 57.46
CA GLU A 830 17.82 33.67 56.85
C GLU A 830 16.37 33.38 56.43
N ARG A 831 15.39 33.69 57.28
CA ARG A 831 13.96 33.53 56.96
C ARG A 831 13.47 34.51 55.89
N VAL A 832 13.98 35.76 55.88
CA VAL A 832 13.71 36.72 54.79
C VAL A 832 14.25 36.17 53.46
N HIS A 833 15.48 35.65 53.45
CA HIS A 833 16.04 35.02 52.26
C HIS A 833 15.24 33.80 51.84
N ALA A 834 14.86 32.91 52.76
CA ALA A 834 14.03 31.74 52.45
C ALA A 834 12.67 32.11 51.83
N TRP A 835 12.02 33.18 52.31
CA TRP A 835 10.79 33.68 51.70
C TRP A 835 11.03 34.32 50.33
N GLN A 836 12.08 35.13 50.17
CA GLN A 836 12.47 35.68 48.87
C GLN A 836 12.78 34.60 47.85
N ASP A 837 13.49 33.54 48.25
CA ASP A 837 13.81 32.40 47.42
C ASP A 837 12.53 31.66 47.02
N ALA A 838 11.62 31.39 47.97
CA ALA A 838 10.33 30.77 47.66
C ALA A 838 9.47 31.63 46.70
N LEU A 839 9.49 32.96 46.85
CA LEU A 839 8.80 33.90 45.98
C LEU A 839 9.42 33.93 44.57
N ASN A 840 10.75 33.93 44.48
CA ASN A 840 11.48 33.86 43.21
C ASN A 840 11.22 32.53 42.50
N GLU A 841 11.22 31.40 43.22
CA GLU A 841 10.87 30.10 42.68
C GLU A 841 9.42 30.06 42.16
N LEU A 842 8.47 30.65 42.91
CA LEU A 842 7.08 30.76 42.48
C LEU A 842 6.96 31.58 41.20
N SER A 843 7.62 32.75 41.14
CA SER A 843 7.62 33.62 39.96
C SER A 843 8.24 32.93 38.73
N MET A 844 9.38 32.25 38.90
CA MET A 844 9.99 31.44 37.86
C MET A 844 9.07 30.31 37.39
N ARG A 845 8.31 29.70 38.32
CA ARG A 845 7.36 28.64 37.98
C ARG A 845 6.12 29.16 37.27
N GLU A 846 5.61 30.34 37.63
CA GLU A 846 4.54 31.03 36.90
C GLU A 846 4.94 31.32 35.46
N ALA A 847 6.17 31.81 35.25
CA ALA A 847 6.74 31.99 33.92
C ALA A 847 6.86 30.66 33.16
N ALA A 848 7.33 29.59 33.82
CA ALA A 848 7.41 28.26 33.21
C ALA A 848 6.02 27.66 32.90
N PHE A 849 5.01 27.89 33.73
CA PHE A 849 3.63 27.47 33.49
C PHE A 849 3.02 28.22 32.30
N ALA A 850 3.27 29.54 32.21
CA ALA A 850 2.88 30.34 31.05
C ALA A 850 3.57 29.86 29.77
N LEU A 851 4.87 29.53 29.83
CA LEU A 851 5.62 28.94 28.71
C LEU A 851 5.08 27.56 28.31
N ALA A 852 4.78 26.68 29.28
CA ALA A 852 4.21 25.37 29.00
C ALA A 852 2.84 25.49 28.31
N ARG A 853 2.02 26.49 28.68
CA ARG A 853 0.77 26.82 27.98
C ARG A 853 0.98 27.30 26.56
N THR A 854 1.99 28.15 26.31
CA THR A 854 2.28 28.62 24.95
C THR A 854 2.87 27.51 24.09
N GLU A 855 3.76 26.66 24.63
CA GLU A 855 4.24 25.44 23.97
C GLU A 855 3.10 24.47 23.65
N GLU A 856 2.14 24.30 24.57
CA GLU A 856 0.93 23.52 24.32
C GLU A 856 0.13 24.05 23.14
N GLN A 857 -0.03 25.38 23.03
CA GLN A 857 -0.71 26.04 21.90
C GLN A 857 0.07 25.86 20.59
N VAL A 858 1.39 26.03 20.60
CA VAL A 858 2.24 25.83 19.41
C VAL A 858 2.21 24.37 18.95
N ALA A 859 2.30 23.42 19.88
CA ALA A 859 2.18 22.00 19.59
C ALA A 859 0.78 21.64 19.08
N ALA A 860 -0.29 22.27 19.62
CA ALA A 860 -1.65 22.14 19.09
C ALA A 860 -1.72 22.55 17.62
N LEU A 861 -1.19 23.73 17.32
CA LEU A 861 -1.18 24.30 15.98
C LEU A 861 -0.34 23.46 15.03
N THR A 862 0.82 22.97 15.46
CA THR A 862 1.70 22.12 14.65
C THR A 862 1.04 20.77 14.34
N ALA A 863 0.42 20.13 15.33
CA ALA A 863 -0.29 18.88 15.14
C ALA A 863 -1.52 19.06 14.24
N LYS A 864 -2.23 20.19 14.38
CA LYS A 864 -3.31 20.60 13.49
C LYS A 864 -2.81 20.86 12.07
N LEU A 865 -1.63 21.47 11.90
CA LEU A 865 -1.00 21.72 10.60
C LEU A 865 -0.59 20.41 9.92
N ARG A 866 0.00 19.46 10.66
CA ARG A 866 0.33 18.12 10.13
C ARG A 866 -0.91 17.34 9.74
N LEU A 867 -1.97 17.42 10.55
CA LEU A 867 -3.27 16.85 10.19
C LEU A 867 -3.82 17.52 8.92
N ALA A 868 -3.74 18.85 8.82
CA ALA A 868 -4.14 19.59 7.62
C ALA A 868 -3.32 19.19 6.39
N GLN A 869 -2.01 19.02 6.51
CA GLN A 869 -1.14 18.54 5.42
C GLN A 869 -1.47 17.10 5.00
N ALA A 870 -1.79 16.22 5.96
CA ALA A 870 -2.28 14.87 5.65
C ALA A 870 -3.69 14.88 5.03
N LEU A 871 -4.47 15.93 5.30
CA LEU A 871 -5.79 16.17 4.70
C LEU A 871 -5.71 16.83 3.32
N GLU A 872 -4.67 17.60 3.01
CA GLU A 872 -4.49 18.38 1.77
C GLU A 872 -4.25 17.51 0.50
N GLY A 873 -4.23 16.19 0.63
CA GLY A 873 -4.20 15.27 -0.50
C GLY A 873 -2.82 15.09 -1.15
N ASN A 874 -2.62 13.94 -1.78
CA ASN A 874 -1.34 13.56 -2.37
C ASN A 874 -1.03 14.49 -3.57
N TRP A 875 0.23 14.88 -3.74
CA TRP A 875 0.69 15.59 -4.94
C TRP A 875 0.28 14.88 -6.24
N ALA A 876 0.16 13.55 -6.22
CA ALA A 876 -0.38 12.75 -7.32
C ALA A 876 -1.85 13.09 -7.66
N GLU A 877 -2.67 13.41 -6.66
CA GLU A 877 -4.05 13.87 -6.87
C GLU A 877 -4.07 15.28 -7.47
N ARG A 878 -3.14 16.16 -7.05
CA ARG A 878 -2.96 17.49 -7.65
C ARG A 878 -2.48 17.40 -9.10
N GLN A 879 -1.46 16.60 -9.40
CA GLN A 879 -1.02 16.34 -10.77
C GLN A 879 -2.12 15.71 -11.61
N PHE A 880 -2.87 14.75 -11.05
CA PHE A 880 -4.00 14.17 -11.75
C PHE A 880 -5.06 15.25 -12.04
N ASN A 881 -5.36 16.13 -11.09
CA ASN A 881 -6.29 17.26 -11.30
C ASN A 881 -5.79 18.25 -12.36
N GLU A 882 -4.48 18.45 -12.51
CA GLU A 882 -3.89 19.27 -13.58
C GLU A 882 -4.10 18.65 -14.97
N VAL A 883 -3.95 17.32 -15.08
CA VAL A 883 -4.07 16.59 -16.36
C VAL A 883 -5.46 16.00 -16.61
N LYS A 884 -6.35 16.07 -15.60
CA LYS A 884 -7.72 15.56 -15.65
C LYS A 884 -8.51 16.19 -16.77
N GLN A 885 -8.22 17.47 -17.07
CA GLN A 885 -8.82 18.19 -18.18
C GLN A 885 -7.84 18.25 -19.34
N MET A 886 -8.09 17.46 -20.37
CA MET A 886 -7.31 17.52 -21.60
C MET A 886 -7.75 18.71 -22.43
N ARG A 887 -6.80 19.55 -22.86
CA ARG A 887 -7.07 20.75 -23.66
C ARG A 887 -6.60 20.59 -25.10
N ALA A 888 -7.25 21.29 -26.03
CA ALA A 888 -6.89 21.28 -27.44
C ALA A 888 -5.47 21.84 -27.69
N PRO A 889 -4.53 21.07 -28.28
CA PRO A 889 -3.16 21.54 -28.53
C PRO A 889 -3.04 22.51 -29.71
N ALA A 890 -4.01 22.50 -30.62
CA ALA A 890 -4.06 23.34 -31.81
C ALA A 890 -5.50 23.82 -32.07
N THR A 891 -5.64 24.85 -32.89
CA THR A 891 -6.94 25.30 -33.39
C THR A 891 -7.30 24.50 -34.64
N GLY A 892 -8.52 24.00 -34.72
CA GLY A 892 -9.01 23.24 -35.88
C GLY A 892 -10.32 22.54 -35.60
N ARG A 893 -10.64 21.51 -36.38
CA ARG A 893 -11.79 20.64 -36.10
C ARG A 893 -11.35 19.37 -35.40
N LEU A 894 -12.00 19.08 -34.28
CA LEU A 894 -11.73 17.90 -33.44
C LEU A 894 -12.40 16.67 -34.02
N PHE A 895 -11.66 15.58 -34.17
CA PHE A 895 -12.20 14.27 -34.53
C PHE A 895 -11.69 13.19 -33.59
N TYR A 896 -12.58 12.50 -32.89
CA TYR A 896 -12.19 11.40 -32.01
C TYR A 896 -11.87 10.15 -32.82
N LYS A 897 -10.75 9.49 -32.48
CA LYS A 897 -10.37 8.23 -33.11
C LYS A 897 -11.19 7.08 -32.51
N ALA A 898 -11.14 5.92 -33.17
CA ALA A 898 -11.54 4.68 -32.53
C ALA A 898 -10.36 4.10 -31.75
N GLY A 899 -10.63 3.68 -30.52
CA GLY A 899 -9.66 3.02 -29.64
C GLY A 899 -10.07 1.58 -29.40
N TRP A 900 -9.10 0.75 -29.00
CA TRP A 900 -9.39 -0.59 -28.52
C TRP A 900 -9.90 -0.52 -27.07
N ASN A 901 -11.14 -0.96 -26.83
CA ASN A 901 -11.71 -1.01 -25.49
C ASN A 901 -11.41 -2.39 -24.88
N ASP A 902 -10.43 -2.47 -23.99
CA ASP A 902 -10.04 -3.73 -23.35
C ASP A 902 -11.20 -4.43 -22.61
N GLN A 903 -12.19 -3.67 -22.13
CA GLN A 903 -13.33 -4.26 -21.43
C GLN A 903 -14.37 -4.85 -22.38
N ALA A 904 -14.62 -4.17 -23.51
CA ALA A 904 -15.59 -4.61 -24.49
C ALA A 904 -14.99 -5.58 -25.53
N ASN A 905 -13.66 -5.72 -25.55
CA ASN A 905 -12.93 -6.50 -26.56
C ASN A 905 -13.28 -6.06 -28.00
N THR A 906 -13.58 -4.78 -28.18
CA THR A 906 -14.02 -4.19 -29.45
C THR A 906 -13.38 -2.84 -29.68
N THR A 907 -13.16 -2.48 -30.93
CA THR A 907 -12.79 -1.13 -31.34
C THR A 907 -14.05 -0.27 -31.38
N SER A 908 -14.12 0.77 -30.55
CA SER A 908 -15.21 1.76 -30.58
C SER A 908 -14.63 3.16 -30.61
N LYS A 909 -15.42 4.14 -31.07
CA LYS A 909 -15.06 5.54 -30.83
C LYS A 909 -14.87 5.76 -29.33
N TYR A 910 -13.90 6.58 -28.97
CA TYR A 910 -13.76 7.00 -27.58
C TYR A 910 -15.08 7.65 -27.16
N GLN A 911 -15.61 7.16 -26.05
CA GLN A 911 -16.87 7.57 -25.47
C GLN A 911 -16.70 7.65 -23.95
N ARG A 912 -17.76 8.04 -23.25
CA ARG A 912 -17.79 8.00 -21.79
C ARG A 912 -17.42 6.62 -21.25
N ASP A 913 -16.68 6.61 -20.15
CA ASP A 913 -16.10 5.48 -19.41
C ASP A 913 -14.98 4.70 -20.10
N PHE A 914 -14.53 5.12 -21.29
CA PHE A 914 -13.46 4.46 -22.02
C PHE A 914 -12.10 4.62 -21.29
N PRO A 915 -11.32 3.54 -21.06
CA PRO A 915 -9.99 3.63 -20.45
C PRO A 915 -8.93 4.14 -21.43
N VAL A 916 -8.15 5.12 -21.02
CA VAL A 916 -7.12 5.77 -21.84
C VAL A 916 -5.79 5.90 -21.09
N TRP A 917 -4.67 5.65 -21.77
CA TRP A 917 -3.33 5.68 -21.19
C TRP A 917 -2.45 6.79 -21.78
N GLY A 918 -1.42 7.16 -21.03
CA GLY A 918 -0.48 8.19 -21.42
C GLY A 918 0.25 7.84 -22.72
N GLY A 919 0.34 8.80 -23.63
CA GLY A 919 0.90 8.61 -24.96
C GLY A 919 -0.10 8.12 -26.02
N GLN A 920 -1.34 7.77 -25.64
CA GLN A 920 -2.36 7.35 -26.60
C GLN A 920 -2.97 8.57 -27.33
N PRO A 921 -3.08 8.54 -28.67
CA PRO A 921 -3.79 9.56 -29.44
C PRO A 921 -5.31 9.29 -29.37
N ILE A 922 -6.04 10.19 -28.74
CA ILE A 922 -7.49 10.03 -28.49
C ILE A 922 -8.31 10.74 -29.55
N ALA A 923 -7.84 11.90 -29.99
CA ALA A 923 -8.46 12.66 -31.07
C ALA A 923 -7.40 13.22 -32.00
N GLU A 924 -7.82 13.72 -33.15
CA GLU A 924 -7.00 14.49 -34.08
C GLU A 924 -7.67 15.84 -34.28
N ILE A 925 -6.88 16.91 -34.17
CA ILE A 925 -7.30 18.25 -34.60
C ILE A 925 -6.75 18.43 -36.01
N LEU A 926 -7.66 18.54 -36.98
CA LEU A 926 -7.31 18.68 -38.38
C LEU A 926 -7.11 20.16 -38.70
N ASP A 927 -5.93 20.48 -39.24
CA ASP A 927 -5.65 21.78 -39.82
C ASP A 927 -6.25 21.83 -41.22
N MET A 928 -7.21 22.73 -41.39
CA MET A 928 -7.97 22.89 -42.62
C MET A 928 -7.23 23.77 -43.66
N SER A 929 -6.09 24.35 -43.31
CA SER A 929 -5.32 25.26 -44.17
C SER A 929 -4.45 24.54 -45.22
N GLN A 930 -4.07 23.29 -44.96
CA GLN A 930 -3.27 22.45 -45.87
C GLN A 930 -4.06 21.19 -46.19
N LEU A 931 -4.48 21.03 -47.44
CA LEU A 931 -5.28 19.89 -47.89
C LEU A 931 -4.58 19.22 -49.09
N SER A 932 -4.73 17.91 -49.20
CA SER A 932 -4.24 17.10 -50.32
C SER A 932 -5.41 16.33 -50.94
N PHE A 933 -5.23 15.77 -52.12
CA PHE A 933 -6.25 15.02 -52.84
C PHE A 933 -5.75 13.62 -53.13
N GLU A 934 -6.53 12.58 -52.84
CA GLU A 934 -6.19 11.19 -53.10
C GLU A 934 -7.16 10.61 -54.12
N ALA A 935 -6.64 10.05 -55.21
CA ALA A 935 -7.42 9.46 -56.29
C ALA A 935 -6.97 8.03 -56.57
N GLU A 936 -7.88 7.22 -57.09
CA GLU A 936 -7.64 5.80 -57.39
C GLU A 936 -7.71 5.53 -58.89
N PHE A 937 -6.64 4.99 -59.45
CA PHE A 937 -6.46 4.83 -60.89
C PHE A 937 -6.61 3.38 -61.33
N PRO A 938 -7.36 3.06 -62.40
CA PRO A 938 -7.48 1.69 -62.88
C PRO A 938 -6.13 1.06 -63.28
N GLU A 939 -6.01 -0.26 -63.07
CA GLU A 939 -4.81 -1.07 -63.30
C GLU A 939 -4.29 -0.93 -64.74
N SER A 940 -5.22 -0.80 -65.70
CA SER A 940 -4.91 -0.51 -67.10
C SER A 940 -4.12 0.78 -67.31
N LEU A 941 -4.22 1.74 -66.38
CA LEU A 941 -3.55 3.05 -66.45
C LEU A 941 -2.23 3.11 -65.67
N TYR A 942 -1.81 2.02 -65.02
CA TYR A 942 -0.61 1.99 -64.18
C TYR A 942 0.65 2.46 -64.92
N ARG A 943 0.72 2.20 -66.23
CA ARG A 943 1.85 2.60 -67.08
C ARG A 943 1.90 4.10 -67.40
N LEU A 944 0.84 4.86 -67.13
CA LEU A 944 0.65 6.23 -67.63
C LEU A 944 0.88 7.35 -66.60
N VAL A 945 0.97 7.04 -65.30
CA VAL A 945 1.07 8.05 -64.22
C VAL A 945 2.49 8.12 -63.67
N LYS A 946 2.99 9.33 -63.40
CA LYS A 946 4.35 9.57 -62.85
C LYS A 946 4.32 10.60 -61.72
N GLU A 947 5.18 10.43 -60.72
CA GLU A 947 5.37 11.40 -59.64
C GLU A 947 5.90 12.73 -60.21
N GLY A 948 5.44 13.87 -59.67
CA GLY A 948 5.75 15.21 -60.16
C GLY A 948 4.89 15.71 -61.33
N MET A 949 3.98 14.89 -61.87
CA MET A 949 3.06 15.27 -62.94
C MET A 949 2.12 16.40 -62.49
N ALA A 950 2.01 17.47 -63.27
CA ALA A 950 1.05 18.54 -63.03
C ALA A 950 -0.37 18.07 -63.39
N VAL A 951 -1.33 18.34 -62.50
CA VAL A 951 -2.70 17.84 -62.57
C VAL A 951 -3.66 18.88 -62.02
N SER A 952 -4.90 18.90 -62.49
CA SER A 952 -5.93 19.79 -61.92
C SER A 952 -6.99 18.97 -61.16
N VAL A 953 -7.32 19.40 -59.94
CA VAL A 953 -8.36 18.80 -59.12
C VAL A 953 -9.64 19.60 -59.29
N ARG A 954 -10.65 19.01 -59.91
CA ARG A 954 -11.96 19.60 -60.13
C ARG A 954 -12.92 19.21 -59.01
N PHE A 955 -13.59 20.19 -58.40
CA PHE A 955 -14.62 19.97 -57.38
C PHE A 955 -16.00 20.37 -57.91
N PRO A 956 -16.86 19.39 -58.28
CA PRO A 956 -18.17 19.68 -58.85
C PRO A 956 -19.08 20.51 -57.94
N GLN A 957 -19.10 20.21 -56.64
CA GLN A 957 -19.92 20.86 -55.62
C GLN A 957 -19.54 22.33 -55.33
N PHE A 958 -18.43 22.81 -55.90
CA PHE A 958 -18.01 24.21 -55.82
C PHE A 958 -17.98 24.84 -57.21
N ASN A 959 -19.08 24.69 -57.97
CA ASN A 959 -19.23 25.21 -59.33
C ASN A 959 -18.13 24.75 -60.30
N ASN A 960 -17.75 23.46 -60.24
CA ASN A 960 -16.68 22.87 -61.06
C ASN A 960 -15.32 23.58 -60.94
N ARG A 961 -15.07 24.22 -59.80
CA ARG A 961 -13.81 24.92 -59.56
C ARG A 961 -12.63 23.95 -59.66
N ARG A 962 -11.60 24.37 -60.39
CA ARG A 962 -10.36 23.62 -60.58
C ARG A 962 -9.28 24.21 -59.69
N LEU A 963 -8.60 23.34 -58.95
CA LEU A 963 -7.42 23.69 -58.16
C LEU A 963 -6.22 23.00 -58.81
N GLU A 964 -5.22 23.77 -59.18
CA GLU A 964 -3.97 23.22 -59.72
C GLU A 964 -3.19 22.51 -58.62
N GLY A 965 -2.64 21.34 -58.94
CA GLY A 965 -1.88 20.52 -58.02
C GLY A 965 -0.80 19.69 -58.71
N THR A 966 -0.04 18.96 -57.91
CA THR A 966 1.07 18.12 -58.38
C THR A 966 0.94 16.72 -57.79
N VAL A 967 1.15 15.68 -58.61
CA VAL A 967 1.19 14.28 -58.16
C VAL A 967 2.39 14.09 -57.24
N GLY A 968 2.13 13.72 -55.99
CA GLY A 968 3.12 13.43 -54.96
C GLY A 968 3.58 11.97 -54.96
N THR A 969 2.69 11.03 -54.64
CA THR A 969 3.05 9.61 -54.38
C THR A 969 2.14 8.66 -55.15
N ILE A 970 2.71 7.59 -55.73
CA ILE A 970 1.98 6.52 -56.45
C ILE A 970 2.06 5.18 -55.71
N GLY A 971 0.91 4.57 -55.43
CA GLY A 971 0.78 3.25 -54.79
C GLY A 971 1.18 2.09 -55.72
N LYS A 972 1.78 1.03 -55.14
CA LYS A 972 2.26 -0.16 -55.87
C LYS A 972 1.33 -1.38 -55.81
N ALA A 973 0.23 -1.29 -55.08
CA ALA A 973 -0.73 -2.38 -54.92
C ALA A 973 -1.96 -2.18 -55.82
N PHE A 974 -2.45 -3.26 -56.44
CA PHE A 974 -3.70 -3.27 -57.21
C PHE A 974 -4.84 -3.76 -56.34
N THR A 975 -5.63 -2.82 -55.89
CA THR A 975 -6.69 -2.98 -54.91
C THR A 975 -8.02 -2.65 -55.54
N ARG A 976 -9.14 -3.25 -55.14
CA ARG A 976 -10.46 -2.77 -55.59
C ARG A 976 -10.64 -1.31 -55.16
N PRO A 977 -11.34 -0.50 -55.97
CA PRO A 977 -11.64 0.88 -55.61
C PRO A 977 -12.27 0.97 -54.20
N SER A 978 -11.78 1.89 -53.38
CA SER A 978 -12.29 2.11 -52.01
C SER A 978 -13.70 2.69 -52.00
N GLU A 979 -14.06 3.46 -53.04
CA GLU A 979 -15.45 3.70 -53.39
C GLU A 979 -15.88 2.62 -54.38
N GLY A 980 -16.75 1.70 -53.95
CA GLY A 980 -17.55 0.97 -54.93
C GLY A 980 -18.19 2.04 -55.82
N ARG A 981 -17.91 2.02 -57.12
CA ARG A 981 -18.66 2.85 -58.07
C ARG A 981 -20.11 2.42 -57.89
N ASP A 982 -20.87 3.19 -57.11
CA ASP A 982 -22.32 3.17 -57.21
C ASP A 982 -22.60 3.31 -58.69
N THR A 983 -23.40 2.37 -59.20
CA THR A 983 -23.96 2.33 -60.55
C THR A 983 -23.84 3.67 -61.26
N ASP A 984 -23.11 3.71 -62.39
CA ASP A 984 -23.21 4.85 -63.30
C ASP A 984 -24.71 5.14 -63.52
N GLU A 985 -25.13 6.40 -63.68
CA GLU A 985 -26.57 6.81 -63.73
C GLU A 985 -27.37 6.05 -64.81
N ARG A 986 -26.67 5.31 -65.68
CA ARG A 986 -27.17 4.41 -66.72
C ARG A 986 -27.40 2.96 -66.27
N GLY A 987 -27.25 2.64 -64.98
CA GLY A 987 -27.48 1.29 -64.44
C GLY A 987 -26.48 0.22 -64.90
N GLY A 988 -25.39 0.62 -65.55
CA GLY A 988 -24.31 -0.28 -65.93
C GLY A 988 -23.36 -0.52 -64.76
N SER A 989 -23.28 -1.77 -64.30
CA SER A 989 -22.23 -2.21 -63.37
C SER A 989 -20.90 -2.21 -64.10
N ILE A 990 -20.20 -1.07 -64.16
CA ILE A 990 -18.87 -0.99 -64.76
C ILE A 990 -17.98 -2.04 -64.07
N ALA A 991 -17.42 -2.95 -64.87
CA ALA A 991 -16.40 -3.89 -64.45
C ALA A 991 -15.39 -3.24 -63.50
N ILE A 992 -15.20 -3.83 -62.31
CA ILE A 992 -14.31 -3.28 -61.29
C ILE A 992 -12.87 -3.56 -61.74
N ASP A 993 -12.31 -2.68 -62.57
CA ASP A 993 -10.87 -2.55 -62.72
C ASP A 993 -10.28 -2.40 -61.31
N ARG A 994 -9.35 -3.28 -60.93
CA ARG A 994 -8.52 -3.01 -59.74
C ARG A 994 -7.79 -1.69 -59.97
N VAL A 995 -7.53 -0.95 -58.91
CA VAL A 995 -6.95 0.39 -58.93
C VAL A 995 -5.67 0.49 -58.10
N PHE A 996 -4.88 1.53 -58.35
CA PHE A 996 -3.75 1.95 -57.51
C PHE A 996 -3.94 3.41 -57.06
N THR A 997 -3.46 3.76 -55.87
CA THR A 997 -3.71 5.09 -55.26
C THR A 997 -2.67 6.13 -55.70
N VAL A 998 -3.10 7.37 -55.89
CA VAL A 998 -2.23 8.52 -56.21
C VAL A 998 -2.62 9.72 -55.35
N THR A 999 -1.64 10.34 -54.69
CA THR A 999 -1.84 11.54 -53.85
C THR A 999 -1.36 12.80 -54.55
N VAL A 1000 -2.10 13.90 -54.44
CA VAL A 1000 -1.89 15.18 -55.13
C VAL A 1000 -1.94 16.33 -54.11
N SER A 1001 -0.94 17.20 -54.10
CA SER A 1001 -0.94 18.40 -53.23
C SER A 1001 -1.50 19.62 -53.97
N PHE A 1002 -2.34 20.44 -53.32
CA PHE A 1002 -2.90 21.67 -53.87
C PHE A 1002 -3.12 22.76 -52.80
N ALA A 1003 -3.20 24.03 -53.18
CA ALA A 1003 -3.48 25.14 -52.26
C ALA A 1003 -4.98 25.39 -52.11
N THR A 1004 -5.48 25.58 -50.88
CA THR A 1004 -6.92 25.76 -50.61
C THR A 1004 -7.30 27.25 -50.57
N PRO A 1005 -8.21 27.71 -51.46
CA PRO A 1005 -8.70 29.10 -51.44
C PRO A 1005 -9.43 29.44 -50.12
N PRO A 1006 -9.30 30.67 -49.57
CA PRO A 1006 -9.90 31.07 -48.29
C PRO A 1006 -11.41 30.78 -48.17
N GLU A 1007 -12.16 31.02 -49.23
CA GLU A 1007 -13.60 30.79 -49.32
C GLU A 1007 -14.01 29.30 -49.26
N LEU A 1008 -13.07 28.39 -49.50
CA LEU A 1008 -13.29 26.95 -49.40
C LEU A 1008 -12.75 26.34 -48.10
N GLN A 1009 -11.96 27.07 -47.29
CA GLN A 1009 -11.33 26.53 -46.08
C GLN A 1009 -12.35 26.00 -45.06
N ASP A 1010 -13.53 26.63 -44.97
CA ASP A 1010 -14.58 26.26 -44.02
C ASP A 1010 -15.48 25.11 -44.50
N VAL A 1011 -15.46 24.82 -45.81
CA VAL A 1011 -16.42 23.94 -46.48
C VAL A 1011 -15.74 22.70 -47.08
N LEU A 1012 -14.46 22.81 -47.46
CA LEU A 1012 -13.65 21.74 -48.01
C LEU A 1012 -13.07 20.88 -46.87
N VAL A 1013 -13.86 19.91 -46.40
CA VAL A 1013 -13.47 19.00 -45.31
C VAL A 1013 -12.73 17.77 -45.84
N PRO A 1014 -11.83 17.16 -45.05
CA PRO A 1014 -11.28 15.85 -45.36
C PRO A 1014 -12.42 14.85 -45.64
N GLY A 1015 -12.35 14.18 -46.79
CA GLY A 1015 -13.40 13.33 -47.34
C GLY A 1015 -14.23 13.99 -48.46
N THR A 1016 -14.12 15.31 -48.68
CA THR A 1016 -14.81 15.97 -49.79
C THR A 1016 -14.41 15.38 -51.13
N LYS A 1017 -15.39 14.94 -51.93
CA LYS A 1017 -15.17 14.28 -53.22
C LYS A 1017 -14.78 15.29 -54.30
N GLY A 1018 -13.94 14.89 -55.24
CA GLY A 1018 -13.60 15.66 -56.43
C GLY A 1018 -13.18 14.72 -57.55
N ALA A 1019 -12.58 15.28 -58.59
CA ALA A 1019 -11.95 14.47 -59.63
C ALA A 1019 -10.65 15.09 -60.11
N LEU A 1020 -9.64 14.24 -60.27
CA LEU A 1020 -8.35 14.56 -60.82
C LEU A 1020 -8.39 14.49 -62.34
N VAL A 1021 -8.06 15.58 -63.01
CA VAL A 1021 -8.01 15.66 -64.47
C VAL A 1021 -6.55 15.51 -64.90
N LEU A 1022 -6.26 14.44 -65.65
CA LEU A 1022 -4.94 14.19 -66.22
C LEU A 1022 -4.73 15.03 -67.49
N PRO A 1023 -3.50 15.51 -67.74
CA PRO A 1023 -3.15 16.28 -68.94
C PRO A 1023 -3.19 15.47 -70.24
#